data_AF-A0A7X0U054-F1
#
_entry.id   AF-A0A7X0U054-F1
#
_cell.length_a   1.000
_cell.length_b   1.000
_cell.length_c   1.000
_cell.angle_alpha   90.00
_cell.angle_beta   90.00
_cell.angle_gamma   90.00
#
_symmetry.space_group_name_H-M   'P 1'
#
loop_
_entity.id
_entity.type
_entity.pdbx_description
1 polymer ?
#
loop_
_entity_poly.entity_id
_entity_poly.type
_entity_poly.pdbx_seq_one_letter_code
_entity_poly.pdbx_strand_id
1 'polypeptide(L)'
;MPRRPWLTVLTTMALLIPGTLALGTSPAGALDIPPSDYQQVSLASGGTELGEAMSLAVLPNRSVVHTARDGTLRVTDAAGNTKVAGRLNVYTHDEEGLQGVAADPGFASNRHLWVYYSPRLSTPTGDAPSTGTQAQFDQWKGELYLSRFTLKTDDTLDLTSEKVVLRVQNDRGQCCHVGGDIDFDAAGNLYLTTGDDTNPFESSGYSPLDERTNRNPQYDAQRSSANTNDLRGKLLRIKPQPDGTYTIPSGNLFPPGAAGTRPEIYAMGFRNPFRMSVDKATGVVYLGDYGPDAGVTNSSRGPSGQVEFNRITGPGNYGWPYCTGTNTTAETYNEWNFATNSTGAKYNCAGGPVNNSFRNTGLGTLPAAKPAWIRYAGDAGSPPEFGSGSESPMGGPVYRYDPGLNSAVKFPQSLDGRYFAGEYGRRWIKAIEVRQDGGYGEIAAFPWSGTQVMDMAFGPDGALYVLDYGTGSNNQALYRIEYIGSANRNPIAKASADRTSGPAPLTVAFSSAGSSDPEGGALTYAWNFGDGTTSTAANPSKTYSANGAYTATLTVRDPQGLTGTASVIVTVGNTAPAVTLTTPADGQPFSFGDTVPFQVTVSDPEDGTIDCAGVTVAYFLGHDSHRHQITSKTGCSGSIAVPVDGEHDAAANIYGVFEASYTDRGGLTSTSARTLQPRHRQAEHYGAQQGVQPADHATAEGGRTVGFTDDGDWISFQPYHLANATRITARVSSAGAGGRIEVRAGAATGTLLGTVNVASTGGWDTFTDVSATLSGAPAGTTTLYLVFRGPAGQGYLFDVDAFTLDTGTPTAGALKGAASGRCLDVNGASQANGAAAQLWDCNGQANQQWTSTGAQELRVYGGKCLDVNGAGTADGTAVIIWDCNGQNNQKWRLNADGTITAVGANKCLDVGGTANGTKARIWTCTAGSSQRWTRV
;
A
#
# COMPACT_ATOMS: atom_id res chain seq x y z
N MET A 1 69.93 0.80 -16.92
CA MET A 1 70.53 1.72 -17.92
C MET A 1 69.73 1.60 -19.24
N PRO A 2 69.63 2.66 -20.05
CA PRO A 2 68.32 3.28 -20.39
C PRO A 2 68.04 3.51 -21.90
N ARG A 3 66.83 4.05 -22.19
CA ARG A 3 66.44 5.07 -23.22
C ARG A 3 65.44 4.68 -24.35
N ARG A 4 64.26 5.35 -24.26
CA ARG A 4 63.30 5.93 -25.26
C ARG A 4 63.25 5.38 -26.71
N PRO A 5 62.04 5.16 -27.28
CA PRO A 5 61.35 6.11 -28.21
C PRO A 5 59.79 6.14 -27.99
N TRP A 6 58.97 7.15 -28.33
CA TRP A 6 58.58 7.88 -29.57
C TRP A 6 57.75 7.07 -30.61
N LEU A 7 56.50 7.54 -30.75
CA LEU A 7 55.42 7.35 -31.73
C LEU A 7 55.63 6.42 -32.95
N THR A 8 54.61 5.61 -33.22
CA THR A 8 54.14 5.36 -34.61
C THR A 8 52.61 5.32 -34.64
N VAL A 9 52.03 6.09 -35.58
CA VAL A 9 50.61 6.14 -35.92
C VAL A 9 50.27 4.88 -36.73
N LEU A 10 49.18 4.19 -36.39
CA LEU A 10 48.52 3.24 -37.29
C LEU A 10 47.04 3.60 -37.41
N THR A 11 46.67 3.91 -38.64
CA THR A 11 45.34 4.12 -39.18
C THR A 11 44.59 2.79 -39.26
N THR A 12 43.43 2.68 -38.61
CA THR A 12 42.44 1.63 -38.87
C THR A 12 41.15 2.26 -39.37
N MET A 13 40.78 1.90 -40.60
CA MET A 13 39.53 2.24 -41.26
C MET A 13 38.33 1.79 -40.41
N ALA A 14 37.47 2.73 -40.02
CA ALA A 14 36.15 2.41 -39.50
C ALA A 14 35.20 2.12 -40.68
N LEU A 15 34.71 0.87 -40.76
CA LEU A 15 33.55 0.55 -41.59
C LEU A 15 32.33 1.25 -40.96
N LEU A 16 31.81 2.26 -41.64
CA LEU A 16 30.47 2.81 -41.38
C LEU A 16 29.44 1.77 -41.82
N ILE A 17 28.91 1.00 -40.87
CA ILE A 17 27.66 0.27 -41.06
C ILE A 17 26.54 1.29 -40.79
N PRO A 18 25.66 1.59 -41.77
CA PRO A 18 24.50 2.42 -41.50
C PRO A 18 23.60 1.64 -40.53
N GLY A 19 23.42 2.17 -39.33
CA GLY A 19 22.43 1.68 -38.39
C GLY A 19 21.06 1.81 -39.03
N THR A 20 20.52 0.68 -39.50
CA THR A 20 19.10 0.57 -39.81
C THR A 20 18.34 0.78 -38.51
N LEU A 21 17.72 1.96 -38.36
CA LEU A 21 16.58 2.14 -37.49
C LEU A 21 15.54 1.10 -37.90
N ALA A 22 15.46 0.01 -37.13
CA ALA A 22 14.33 -0.89 -37.20
C ALA A 22 13.14 -0.13 -36.59
N LEU A 23 12.48 0.68 -37.42
CA LEU A 23 11.08 1.01 -37.21
C LEU A 23 10.35 -0.34 -37.25
N GLY A 24 10.00 -0.87 -36.07
CA GLY A 24 9.10 -2.00 -35.99
C GLY A 24 7.82 -1.60 -36.67
N THR A 25 7.62 -2.03 -37.92
CA THR A 25 6.36 -1.89 -38.61
C THR A 25 5.37 -2.76 -37.87
N SER A 26 4.37 -2.15 -37.23
CA SER A 26 3.20 -2.85 -36.72
C SER A 26 2.68 -3.80 -37.80
N PRO A 27 2.28 -5.04 -37.46
CA PRO A 27 1.75 -5.97 -38.45
C PRO A 27 0.61 -5.29 -39.22
N ALA A 28 0.59 -5.45 -40.54
CA ALA A 28 -0.44 -4.89 -41.40
C ALA A 28 -1.82 -5.34 -40.90
N GLY A 29 -2.62 -4.40 -40.37
CA GLY A 29 -3.94 -4.66 -39.80
C GLY A 29 -4.10 -4.40 -38.29
N ALA A 30 -3.04 -4.06 -37.56
CA ALA A 30 -3.16 -3.61 -36.16
C ALA A 30 -3.96 -2.30 -36.07
N LEU A 31 -4.86 -2.20 -35.09
CA LEU A 31 -5.59 -0.98 -34.79
C LEU A 31 -4.62 0.08 -34.26
N ASP A 32 -4.50 1.17 -35.00
CA ASP A 32 -3.78 2.35 -34.55
C ASP A 32 -4.71 3.24 -33.71
N ILE A 33 -4.27 3.61 -32.50
CA ILE A 33 -4.94 4.54 -31.60
C ILE A 33 -3.95 5.68 -31.31
N PRO A 34 -3.84 6.67 -32.21
CA PRO A 34 -2.82 7.72 -32.06
C PRO A 34 -3.09 8.55 -30.81
N PRO A 35 -2.15 8.70 -29.87
CA PRO A 35 -2.36 9.54 -28.69
C PRO A 35 -2.73 10.99 -29.02
N SER A 36 -2.31 11.51 -30.18
CA SER A 36 -2.67 12.86 -30.67
C SER A 36 -4.15 13.02 -31.01
N ASP A 37 -4.85 11.91 -31.25
CA ASP A 37 -6.29 11.93 -31.54
C ASP A 37 -7.15 12.02 -30.28
N TYR A 38 -6.54 11.93 -29.10
CA TYR A 38 -7.24 11.95 -27.83
C TYR A 38 -6.75 13.09 -26.95
N GLN A 39 -7.66 13.61 -26.13
CA GLN A 39 -7.31 14.51 -25.05
C GLN A 39 -7.89 14.04 -23.72
N GLN A 40 -7.12 14.21 -22.66
CA GLN A 40 -7.51 13.89 -21.29
C GLN A 40 -7.88 15.18 -20.56
N VAL A 41 -9.16 15.41 -20.34
CA VAL A 41 -9.69 16.58 -19.64
C VAL A 41 -9.84 16.26 -18.16
N SER A 42 -9.13 16.98 -17.30
CA SER A 42 -9.27 16.87 -15.84
C SER A 42 -10.55 17.57 -15.39
N LEU A 43 -11.49 16.83 -14.78
CA LEU A 43 -12.74 17.37 -14.23
C LEU A 43 -12.63 17.69 -12.74
N ALA A 44 -11.88 16.91 -11.98
CA ALA A 44 -11.62 17.13 -10.56
C ALA A 44 -10.25 16.55 -10.20
N SER A 45 -9.57 17.10 -9.19
CA SER A 45 -8.25 16.62 -8.76
C SER A 45 -7.98 16.82 -7.26
N GLY A 46 -7.19 15.91 -6.70
CA GLY A 46 -6.77 15.91 -5.30
C GLY A 46 -7.86 15.45 -4.33
N GLY A 47 -7.44 15.18 -3.10
CA GLY A 47 -8.26 14.61 -2.03
C GLY A 47 -9.35 15.55 -1.52
N THR A 48 -9.21 16.87 -1.70
CA THR A 48 -10.30 17.81 -1.38
C THR A 48 -11.52 17.56 -2.27
N GLU A 49 -11.31 17.37 -3.57
CA GLU A 49 -12.40 17.14 -4.50
C GLU A 49 -12.83 15.67 -4.57
N LEU A 50 -11.94 14.71 -4.33
CA LEU A 50 -12.21 13.30 -4.60
C LEU A 50 -12.19 12.40 -3.35
N GLY A 51 -11.48 12.78 -2.28
CA GLY A 51 -11.21 11.89 -1.15
C GLY A 51 -10.39 10.65 -1.56
N GLU A 52 -10.61 9.54 -0.87
CA GLU A 52 -10.15 8.20 -1.26
C GLU A 52 -11.18 7.60 -2.23
N ALA A 53 -11.02 7.93 -3.52
CA ALA A 53 -12.05 7.69 -4.52
C ALA A 53 -12.22 6.19 -4.82
N MET A 54 -13.47 5.71 -4.85
CA MET A 54 -13.77 4.28 -5.05
C MET A 54 -14.48 4.02 -6.37
N SER A 55 -15.60 4.68 -6.68
CA SER A 55 -16.42 4.35 -7.86
C SER A 55 -17.04 5.60 -8.47
N LEU A 56 -17.42 5.52 -9.76
CA LEU A 56 -18.06 6.60 -10.50
C LEU A 56 -19.36 6.14 -11.21
N ALA A 57 -20.30 7.07 -11.36
CA ALA A 57 -21.46 6.93 -12.24
C ALA A 57 -21.66 8.20 -13.07
N VAL A 58 -21.66 8.07 -14.39
CA VAL A 58 -21.90 9.19 -15.31
C VAL A 58 -23.40 9.39 -15.52
N LEU A 59 -23.90 10.59 -15.20
CA LEU A 59 -25.31 10.96 -15.32
C LEU A 59 -25.65 11.43 -16.75
N PRO A 60 -26.95 11.43 -17.14
CA PRO A 60 -27.38 11.87 -18.48
C PRO A 60 -26.98 13.32 -18.84
N ASN A 61 -26.81 14.19 -17.84
CA ASN A 61 -26.38 15.58 -18.02
C ASN A 61 -24.84 15.73 -18.06
N ARG A 62 -24.09 14.62 -18.10
CA ARG A 62 -22.62 14.54 -18.06
C ARG A 62 -21.96 14.90 -16.72
N SER A 63 -22.74 15.15 -15.68
CA SER A 63 -22.21 15.16 -14.31
C SER A 63 -21.78 13.74 -13.91
N VAL A 64 -20.82 13.64 -13.01
CA VAL A 64 -20.33 12.37 -12.47
C VAL A 64 -20.60 12.34 -10.98
N VAL A 65 -21.33 11.33 -10.53
CA VAL A 65 -21.42 10.98 -9.11
C VAL A 65 -20.22 10.10 -8.79
N HIS A 66 -19.49 10.38 -7.71
CA HIS A 66 -18.39 9.52 -7.28
C HIS A 66 -18.37 9.34 -5.76
N THR A 67 -17.83 8.21 -5.34
CA THR A 67 -17.74 7.80 -3.94
C THR A 67 -16.34 7.97 -3.41
N ALA A 68 -16.23 8.33 -2.13
CA ALA A 68 -15.03 8.16 -1.33
C ALA A 68 -15.26 7.15 -0.22
N ARG A 69 -14.25 6.33 0.09
CA ARG A 69 -14.37 5.21 1.04
C ARG A 69 -14.87 5.63 2.42
N ASP A 70 -14.55 6.86 2.84
CA ASP A 70 -14.94 7.47 4.12
C ASP A 70 -16.46 7.77 4.28
N GLY A 71 -17.28 7.38 3.30
CA GLY A 71 -18.72 7.55 3.29
C GLY A 71 -19.19 8.77 2.50
N THR A 72 -18.30 9.56 1.92
CA THR A 72 -18.68 10.80 1.22
C THR A 72 -19.05 10.52 -0.23
N LEU A 73 -20.24 10.97 -0.63
CA LEU A 73 -20.70 10.99 -2.02
C LEU A 73 -20.59 12.41 -2.58
N ARG A 74 -20.05 12.54 -3.79
CA ARG A 74 -19.83 13.83 -4.45
C ARG A 74 -20.41 13.83 -5.85
N VAL A 75 -20.67 15.05 -6.36
CA VAL A 75 -21.06 15.28 -7.75
C VAL A 75 -20.09 16.29 -8.35
N THR A 76 -19.44 15.89 -9.43
CA THR A 76 -18.64 16.76 -10.30
C THR A 76 -19.44 17.05 -11.56
N ASP A 77 -19.76 18.31 -11.84
CA ASP A 77 -20.52 18.67 -13.03
C ASP A 77 -19.68 18.60 -14.32
N ALA A 78 -20.33 18.80 -15.47
CA ALA A 78 -19.66 18.75 -16.77
C ALA A 78 -18.58 19.84 -16.97
N ALA A 79 -18.60 20.89 -16.14
CA ALA A 79 -17.62 21.97 -16.11
C ALA A 79 -16.52 21.76 -15.07
N GLY A 80 -16.53 20.62 -14.35
CA GLY A 80 -15.52 20.29 -13.35
C GLY A 80 -15.74 20.94 -11.98
N ASN A 81 -16.96 21.42 -11.67
CA ASN A 81 -17.24 21.89 -10.32
C ASN A 81 -17.67 20.71 -9.44
N THR A 82 -16.94 20.48 -8.36
CA THR A 82 -17.22 19.39 -7.41
C THR A 82 -17.90 19.90 -6.15
N LYS A 83 -18.95 19.20 -5.72
CA LYS A 83 -19.61 19.43 -4.42
C LYS A 83 -19.93 18.11 -3.71
N VAL A 84 -20.04 18.18 -2.39
CA VAL A 84 -20.53 17.05 -1.58
C VAL A 84 -22.04 16.92 -1.76
N ALA A 85 -22.48 15.76 -2.21
CA ALA A 85 -23.90 15.43 -2.34
C ALA A 85 -24.47 14.93 -1.01
N GLY A 86 -23.70 14.15 -0.26
CA GLY A 86 -24.09 13.64 1.05
C GLY A 86 -22.99 12.79 1.68
N ARG A 87 -23.16 12.43 2.95
CA ARG A 87 -22.23 11.55 3.67
C ARG A 87 -23.01 10.46 4.40
N LEU A 88 -22.62 9.21 4.20
CA LEU A 88 -23.14 8.03 4.89
C LEU A 88 -22.27 7.73 6.12
N ASN A 89 -22.90 7.27 7.20
CA ASN A 89 -22.19 6.80 8.38
C ASN A 89 -21.72 5.35 8.15
N VAL A 90 -20.46 5.22 7.76
CA VAL A 90 -19.86 3.94 7.36
C VAL A 90 -18.92 3.39 8.41
N TYR A 91 -18.75 2.07 8.39
CA TYR A 91 -17.65 1.39 9.06
C TYR A 91 -16.43 1.39 8.14
N THR A 92 -15.29 1.85 8.66
CA THR A 92 -14.03 1.95 7.92
C THR A 92 -12.94 1.24 8.71
N HIS A 93 -12.68 0.00 8.34
CA HIS A 93 -11.53 -0.81 8.76
C HIS A 93 -11.03 -1.51 7.50
N ASP A 94 -9.72 -1.53 7.29
CA ASP A 94 -9.07 -2.01 6.07
C ASP A 94 -9.74 -1.49 4.78
N GLU A 95 -10.37 -2.35 3.99
CA GLU A 95 -11.03 -2.01 2.70
C GLU A 95 -12.48 -1.55 2.84
N GLU A 96 -13.09 -1.68 4.02
CA GLU A 96 -14.51 -1.37 4.22
C GLU A 96 -14.80 0.14 4.16
N GLY A 97 -16.04 0.46 3.83
CA GLY A 97 -16.50 1.83 3.67
C GLY A 97 -17.61 1.95 2.63
N LEU A 98 -17.66 3.09 1.96
CA LEU A 98 -18.53 3.32 0.80
C LEU A 98 -17.81 2.87 -0.49
N GLN A 99 -18.40 1.92 -1.20
CA GLN A 99 -17.81 1.24 -2.36
C GLN A 99 -18.41 1.76 -3.67
N GLY A 100 -19.32 1.00 -4.30
CA GLY A 100 -19.89 1.30 -5.61
C GLY A 100 -21.02 2.31 -5.62
N VAL A 101 -21.17 2.98 -6.75
CA VAL A 101 -22.33 3.82 -7.09
C VAL A 101 -22.80 3.55 -8.51
N ALA A 102 -24.10 3.49 -8.74
CA ALA A 102 -24.68 3.44 -10.08
C ALA A 102 -25.91 4.34 -10.20
N ALA A 103 -26.07 4.96 -11.37
CA ALA A 103 -27.30 5.65 -11.72
C ALA A 103 -28.34 4.63 -12.21
N ASP A 104 -29.56 4.73 -11.70
CA ASP A 104 -30.66 3.89 -12.18
C ASP A 104 -30.87 4.09 -13.70
N PRO A 105 -31.20 3.06 -14.50
CA PRO A 105 -31.46 3.23 -15.93
C PRO A 105 -32.54 4.28 -16.25
N GLY A 106 -33.48 4.50 -15.31
CA GLY A 106 -34.51 5.54 -15.37
C GLY A 106 -34.10 6.88 -14.77
N PHE A 107 -32.82 7.14 -14.50
CA PHE A 107 -32.34 8.29 -13.71
C PHE A 107 -32.87 9.65 -14.16
N ALA A 108 -33.00 9.87 -15.48
CA ALA A 108 -33.53 11.11 -16.04
C ALA A 108 -34.95 11.44 -15.53
N SER A 109 -35.70 10.43 -15.08
CA SER A 109 -37.06 10.58 -14.53
C SER A 109 -37.13 10.40 -13.02
N ASN A 110 -36.47 9.39 -12.47
CA ASN A 110 -36.62 8.99 -11.07
C ASN A 110 -35.53 9.54 -10.14
N ARG A 111 -34.41 10.01 -10.70
CA ARG A 111 -33.22 10.48 -9.97
C ARG A 111 -32.69 9.47 -8.93
N HIS A 112 -32.88 8.17 -9.15
CA HIS A 112 -32.46 7.13 -8.21
C HIS A 112 -30.98 6.79 -8.37
N LEU A 113 -30.27 6.75 -7.25
CA LEU A 113 -28.91 6.26 -7.15
C LEU A 113 -28.86 4.97 -6.36
N TRP A 114 -28.03 4.05 -6.79
CA TRP A 114 -27.72 2.80 -6.12
C TRP A 114 -26.34 2.91 -5.50
N VAL A 115 -26.21 2.51 -4.25
CA VAL A 115 -24.99 2.65 -3.46
C VAL A 115 -24.74 1.36 -2.69
N TYR A 116 -23.49 0.88 -2.70
CA TYR A 116 -23.06 -0.27 -1.91
C TYR A 116 -22.06 0.15 -0.84
N TYR A 117 -22.33 -0.14 0.44
CA TYR A 117 -21.51 0.36 1.54
C TYR A 117 -21.59 -0.47 2.82
N SER A 118 -20.57 -0.35 3.68
CA SER A 118 -20.52 -0.95 5.02
C SER A 118 -21.11 0.01 6.06
N PRO A 119 -22.36 -0.16 6.53
CA PRO A 119 -22.92 0.69 7.60
C PRO A 119 -22.17 0.51 8.93
N ARG A 120 -22.16 1.57 9.75
CA ARG A 120 -21.74 1.46 11.15
C ARG A 120 -22.79 0.66 11.94
N LEU A 121 -22.38 -0.45 12.55
CA LEU A 121 -23.20 -1.36 13.37
C LEU A 121 -22.65 -1.44 14.80
N SER A 122 -23.02 -2.48 15.56
CA SER A 122 -22.46 -2.77 16.89
C SER A 122 -21.08 -3.44 16.86
N THR A 123 -20.55 -3.73 15.66
CA THR A 123 -19.25 -4.35 15.48
C THR A 123 -18.13 -3.47 16.08
N PRO A 124 -17.18 -4.04 16.85
CA PRO A 124 -16.09 -3.27 17.44
C PRO A 124 -15.20 -2.56 16.41
N THR A 125 -14.45 -1.56 16.88
CA THR A 125 -13.39 -0.91 16.10
C THR A 125 -12.05 -1.61 16.34
N GLY A 126 -11.23 -1.75 15.29
CA GLY A 126 -9.91 -2.38 15.36
C GLY A 126 -9.92 -3.80 14.82
N ASP A 127 -8.95 -4.61 15.24
CA ASP A 127 -8.73 -5.94 14.66
C ASP A 127 -9.46 -7.04 15.42
N ALA A 128 -10.16 -7.90 14.70
CA ALA A 128 -10.71 -9.14 15.21
C ALA A 128 -9.57 -10.09 15.61
N PRO A 129 -9.75 -10.96 16.60
CA PRO A 129 -8.71 -11.91 16.96
C PRO A 129 -8.51 -12.92 15.82
N SER A 130 -7.25 -13.21 15.52
CA SER A 130 -6.87 -14.19 14.49
C SER A 130 -7.19 -15.63 14.96
N THR A 131 -7.13 -15.89 16.27
CA THR A 131 -7.55 -17.16 16.89
C THR A 131 -8.43 -16.90 18.11
N GLY A 132 -9.35 -17.82 18.41
CA GLY A 132 -10.34 -17.62 19.46
C GLY A 132 -11.47 -18.64 19.44
N THR A 133 -12.52 -18.32 20.20
CA THR A 133 -13.77 -19.07 20.24
C THR A 133 -14.79 -18.47 19.27
N GLN A 134 -15.80 -19.27 18.87
CA GLN A 134 -16.87 -18.78 18.01
C GLN A 134 -17.57 -17.53 18.58
N ALA A 135 -17.82 -17.49 19.89
CA ALA A 135 -18.45 -16.35 20.55
C ALA A 135 -17.60 -15.06 20.46
N GLN A 136 -16.27 -15.17 20.35
CA GLN A 136 -15.41 -14.01 20.12
C GLN A 136 -15.50 -13.56 18.66
N PHE A 137 -15.55 -14.48 17.70
CA PHE A 137 -15.71 -14.15 16.28
C PHE A 137 -17.09 -13.56 15.97
N ASP A 138 -18.15 -14.05 16.63
CA ASP A 138 -19.53 -13.59 16.41
C ASP A 138 -19.73 -12.09 16.73
N GLN A 139 -18.89 -11.52 17.61
CA GLN A 139 -18.89 -10.08 17.91
C GLN A 139 -18.48 -9.23 16.70
N TRP A 140 -17.80 -9.83 15.73
CA TRP A 140 -17.27 -9.19 14.55
C TRP A 140 -18.13 -9.36 13.31
N LYS A 141 -19.29 -10.02 13.41
CA LYS A 141 -20.23 -10.11 12.30
C LYS A 141 -20.73 -8.71 11.91
N GLY A 142 -20.88 -8.50 10.62
CA GLY A 142 -21.39 -7.27 10.02
C GLY A 142 -22.15 -7.54 8.73
N GLU A 143 -22.52 -6.46 8.05
CA GLU A 143 -23.23 -6.50 6.78
C GLU A 143 -22.74 -5.36 5.87
N LEU A 144 -22.85 -5.54 4.55
CA LEU A 144 -22.81 -4.49 3.55
C LEU A 144 -24.21 -4.32 2.95
N TYR A 145 -24.60 -3.08 2.69
CA TYR A 145 -25.93 -2.73 2.18
C TYR A 145 -25.83 -2.30 0.72
N LEU A 146 -26.65 -2.92 -0.14
CA LEU A 146 -27.05 -2.33 -1.41
C LEU A 146 -28.32 -1.52 -1.17
N SER A 147 -28.17 -0.19 -1.19
CA SER A 147 -29.25 0.75 -0.93
C SER A 147 -29.56 1.62 -2.14
N ARG A 148 -30.84 1.98 -2.29
CA ARG A 148 -31.31 2.98 -3.24
C ARG A 148 -31.62 4.29 -2.52
N PHE A 149 -31.16 5.40 -3.07
CA PHE A 149 -31.45 6.76 -2.63
C PHE A 149 -32.02 7.59 -3.78
N THR A 150 -32.57 8.75 -3.47
CA THR A 150 -32.96 9.78 -4.44
C THR A 150 -31.96 10.95 -4.38
N LEU A 151 -31.42 11.34 -5.54
CA LEU A 151 -30.61 12.55 -5.68
C LEU A 151 -31.53 13.73 -6.05
N LYS A 152 -31.63 14.73 -5.17
CA LYS A 152 -32.48 15.92 -5.39
C LYS A 152 -31.97 16.74 -6.58
N THR A 153 -32.78 17.65 -7.11
CA THR A 153 -32.45 18.47 -8.29
C THR A 153 -31.28 19.45 -8.07
N ASP A 154 -30.95 19.74 -6.82
CA ASP A 154 -29.77 20.51 -6.41
C ASP A 154 -28.52 19.63 -6.22
N ASP A 155 -28.59 18.37 -6.64
CA ASP A 155 -27.63 17.27 -6.47
C ASP A 155 -27.19 16.99 -5.03
N THR A 156 -28.06 17.27 -4.06
CA THR A 156 -27.92 16.74 -2.70
C THR A 156 -28.62 15.38 -2.58
N LEU A 157 -28.02 14.47 -1.81
CA LEU A 157 -28.57 13.14 -1.56
C LEU A 157 -29.67 13.24 -0.48
N ASP A 158 -30.86 12.73 -0.77
CA ASP A 158 -31.90 12.60 0.25
C ASP A 158 -31.64 11.37 1.11
N LEU A 159 -30.95 11.55 2.23
CA LEU A 159 -30.63 10.47 3.17
C LEU A 159 -31.89 9.81 3.76
N THR A 160 -33.04 10.50 3.79
CA THR A 160 -34.30 9.92 4.31
C THR A 160 -35.00 9.03 3.29
N SER A 161 -34.59 9.08 2.02
CA SER A 161 -35.16 8.30 0.94
C SER A 161 -34.63 6.86 0.85
N GLU A 162 -33.72 6.48 1.74
CA GLU A 162 -33.04 5.19 1.71
C GLU A 162 -34.01 4.01 1.63
N LYS A 163 -33.74 3.11 0.70
CA LYS A 163 -34.27 1.74 0.66
C LYS A 163 -33.12 0.76 0.66
N VAL A 164 -32.92 0.04 1.76
CA VAL A 164 -31.99 -1.10 1.82
C VAL A 164 -32.63 -2.27 1.05
N VAL A 165 -32.07 -2.60 -0.11
CA VAL A 165 -32.64 -3.58 -1.05
C VAL A 165 -32.05 -4.97 -0.84
N LEU A 166 -30.74 -5.06 -0.61
CA LEU A 166 -30.04 -6.32 -0.33
C LEU A 166 -28.99 -6.11 0.75
N ARG A 167 -28.83 -7.12 1.62
CA ARG A 167 -27.79 -7.18 2.65
C ARG A 167 -26.88 -8.36 2.37
N VAL A 168 -25.58 -8.09 2.29
CA VAL A 168 -24.53 -9.10 2.14
C VAL A 168 -23.85 -9.23 3.51
N GLN A 169 -23.87 -10.43 4.09
CA GLN A 169 -23.21 -10.67 5.38
C GLN A 169 -21.69 -10.54 5.23
N ASN A 170 -21.00 -10.03 6.24
CA ASN A 170 -19.54 -10.06 6.33
C ASN A 170 -19.03 -10.38 7.74
N ASP A 171 -17.75 -10.73 7.80
CA ASP A 171 -16.92 -10.82 8.99
C ASP A 171 -16.01 -9.59 8.99
N ARG A 172 -15.98 -8.78 10.06
CA ARG A 172 -15.22 -7.52 10.11
C ARG A 172 -13.97 -7.63 10.99
N GLY A 173 -13.13 -6.60 10.96
CA GLY A 173 -11.93 -6.52 11.81
C GLY A 173 -10.76 -7.34 11.29
N GLN A 174 -10.85 -7.86 10.08
CA GLN A 174 -9.71 -8.34 9.31
C GLN A 174 -9.93 -7.94 7.86
N CYS A 175 -8.84 -7.74 7.16
CA CYS A 175 -8.79 -7.67 5.71
C CYS A 175 -9.19 -9.04 5.11
N CYS A 176 -9.78 -9.18 3.92
CA CYS A 176 -9.90 -8.24 2.80
C CYS A 176 -11.07 -8.60 1.86
N HIS A 177 -11.15 -7.90 0.73
CA HIS A 177 -11.96 -8.17 -0.46
C HIS A 177 -13.44 -7.86 -0.29
N VAL A 178 -13.78 -6.59 -0.48
CA VAL A 178 -15.17 -6.11 -0.43
C VAL A 178 -15.89 -6.19 -1.78
N GLY A 179 -15.17 -6.16 -2.90
CA GLY A 179 -15.75 -5.99 -4.24
C GLY A 179 -16.61 -4.72 -4.31
N GLY A 180 -17.85 -4.84 -4.79
CA GLY A 180 -18.87 -3.83 -4.56
C GLY A 180 -19.21 -2.94 -5.73
N ASP A 181 -18.92 -3.38 -6.95
CA ASP A 181 -19.25 -2.64 -8.17
C ASP A 181 -20.69 -2.92 -8.64
N ILE A 182 -21.33 -1.92 -9.27
CA ILE A 182 -22.76 -1.97 -9.62
C ILE A 182 -22.95 -1.54 -11.07
N ASP A 183 -23.67 -2.33 -11.85
CA ASP A 183 -24.11 -1.91 -13.20
C ASP A 183 -25.45 -2.58 -13.58
N PHE A 184 -26.05 -2.13 -14.67
CA PHE A 184 -27.34 -2.57 -15.16
C PHE A 184 -27.27 -3.08 -16.60
N ASP A 185 -27.96 -4.19 -16.86
CA ASP A 185 -28.25 -4.58 -18.23
C ASP A 185 -29.37 -3.72 -18.86
N ALA A 186 -29.57 -3.88 -20.17
CA ALA A 186 -30.62 -3.17 -20.91
C ALA A 186 -32.05 -3.53 -20.46
N ALA A 187 -32.24 -4.67 -19.78
CA ALA A 187 -33.52 -5.06 -19.19
C ALA A 187 -33.74 -4.44 -17.81
N GLY A 188 -32.76 -3.69 -17.28
CA GLY A 188 -32.77 -3.08 -15.96
C GLY A 188 -32.65 -4.08 -14.82
N ASN A 189 -31.98 -5.23 -15.04
CA ASN A 189 -31.49 -6.05 -13.95
C ASN A 189 -30.22 -5.41 -13.39
N LEU A 190 -30.11 -5.37 -12.08
CA LEU A 190 -28.94 -4.88 -11.36
C LEU A 190 -27.96 -6.04 -11.16
N TYR A 191 -26.71 -5.80 -11.49
CA TYR A 191 -25.58 -6.67 -11.18
C TYR A 191 -24.77 -6.04 -10.04
N LEU A 192 -24.29 -6.86 -9.11
CA LEU A 192 -23.44 -6.45 -8.00
C LEU A 192 -22.30 -7.45 -7.83
N THR A 193 -21.05 -6.98 -7.80
CA THR A 193 -19.93 -7.81 -7.38
C THR A 193 -19.78 -7.80 -5.87
N THR A 194 -19.39 -8.94 -5.30
CA THR A 194 -19.09 -9.08 -3.87
C THR A 194 -17.77 -9.82 -3.72
N GLY A 195 -16.85 -9.25 -2.94
CA GLY A 195 -15.61 -9.93 -2.59
C GLY A 195 -15.83 -11.08 -1.61
N ASP A 196 -14.83 -11.93 -1.49
CA ASP A 196 -14.91 -13.17 -0.71
C ASP A 196 -14.79 -12.99 0.79
N ASP A 197 -14.51 -11.77 1.25
CA ASP A 197 -14.37 -11.40 2.66
C ASP A 197 -13.30 -12.23 3.38
N THR A 198 -12.27 -12.68 2.67
CA THR A 198 -11.29 -13.63 3.19
C THR A 198 -9.94 -12.98 3.33
N ASN A 199 -9.34 -13.13 4.51
CA ASN A 199 -7.97 -12.77 4.79
C ASN A 199 -7.04 -13.68 3.95
N PRO A 200 -6.27 -13.13 3.01
CA PRO A 200 -5.41 -13.93 2.15
C PRO A 200 -4.11 -14.35 2.85
N PHE A 201 -3.79 -13.75 4.00
CA PHE A 201 -2.54 -13.92 4.71
C PHE A 201 -2.52 -15.21 5.54
N GLU A 202 -1.33 -15.62 6.00
CA GLU A 202 -1.08 -16.90 6.69
C GLU A 202 -1.42 -18.16 5.85
N SER A 203 -1.65 -17.99 4.55
CA SER A 203 -1.78 -19.06 3.54
C SER A 203 -0.46 -19.34 2.80
N SER A 204 0.61 -18.60 3.11
CA SER A 204 1.86 -18.54 2.32
C SER A 204 1.63 -18.08 0.86
N GLY A 205 0.63 -17.22 0.64
CA GLY A 205 0.25 -16.70 -0.67
C GLY A 205 -0.61 -17.65 -1.50
N TYR A 206 -0.95 -18.86 -1.02
CA TYR A 206 -1.82 -19.80 -1.74
C TYR A 206 -3.29 -19.65 -1.30
N SER A 207 -4.15 -20.57 -1.73
CA SER A 207 -5.56 -20.61 -1.33
C SER A 207 -5.75 -20.68 0.21
N PRO A 208 -6.52 -19.74 0.83
CA PRO A 208 -6.85 -19.77 2.25
C PRO A 208 -7.97 -20.78 2.54
N LEU A 209 -7.61 -21.92 3.13
CA LEU A 209 -8.49 -23.06 3.41
C LEU A 209 -8.39 -23.52 4.88
N ASP A 210 -8.27 -22.58 5.83
CA ASP A 210 -7.96 -22.92 7.23
C ASP A 210 -9.19 -23.36 8.04
N GLU A 211 -9.34 -24.67 8.17
CA GLU A 211 -10.46 -25.32 8.86
C GLU A 211 -10.22 -25.57 10.35
N ARG A 212 -9.16 -25.02 10.95
CA ARG A 212 -8.96 -25.13 12.40
C ARG A 212 -10.11 -24.45 13.14
N THR A 213 -10.73 -25.14 14.10
CA THR A 213 -11.95 -24.65 14.78
C THR A 213 -11.70 -23.47 15.71
N ASN A 214 -10.46 -23.25 16.15
CA ASN A 214 -10.06 -22.07 16.90
C ASN A 214 -9.55 -20.93 16.00
N ARG A 215 -9.61 -21.08 14.68
CA ARG A 215 -9.20 -20.05 13.71
C ARG A 215 -10.37 -19.16 13.35
N ASN A 216 -10.09 -17.85 13.22
CA ASN A 216 -11.06 -16.89 12.71
C ASN A 216 -11.60 -17.36 11.34
N PRO A 217 -12.94 -17.34 11.12
CA PRO A 217 -13.54 -17.74 9.85
C PRO A 217 -12.98 -17.04 8.61
N GLN A 218 -12.44 -15.82 8.73
CA GLN A 218 -11.88 -15.07 7.60
C GLN A 218 -10.67 -15.73 6.93
N TYR A 219 -10.08 -16.80 7.48
CA TYR A 219 -8.99 -17.55 6.85
C TYR A 219 -9.45 -18.78 6.04
N ASP A 220 -10.76 -18.88 5.79
CA ASP A 220 -11.37 -19.99 5.05
C ASP A 220 -12.28 -19.46 3.94
N ALA A 221 -11.74 -19.34 2.72
CA ALA A 221 -12.48 -18.89 1.53
C ALA A 221 -13.60 -19.85 1.13
N GLN A 222 -13.58 -21.08 1.66
CA GLN A 222 -14.60 -22.09 1.35
C GLN A 222 -15.97 -21.72 1.93
N ARG A 223 -16.00 -20.90 2.99
CA ARG A 223 -17.25 -20.43 3.60
C ARG A 223 -18.01 -19.44 2.72
N SER A 224 -17.33 -18.76 1.80
CA SER A 224 -17.82 -17.67 0.97
C SER A 224 -17.81 -18.04 -0.51
N SER A 225 -16.70 -17.88 -1.23
CA SER A 225 -16.63 -18.02 -2.70
C SER A 225 -17.11 -19.38 -3.19
N ALA A 226 -16.69 -20.44 -2.51
CA ALA A 226 -17.07 -21.83 -2.77
C ALA A 226 -18.34 -22.28 -2.02
N ASN A 227 -19.11 -21.37 -1.44
CA ASN A 227 -20.39 -21.69 -0.80
C ASN A 227 -21.55 -21.18 -1.66
N THR A 228 -22.41 -22.10 -2.11
CA THR A 228 -23.59 -21.78 -2.94
C THR A 228 -24.70 -21.11 -2.15
N ASN A 229 -24.64 -21.15 -0.83
CA ASN A 229 -25.62 -20.54 0.08
C ASN A 229 -25.12 -19.22 0.71
N ASP A 230 -24.03 -18.65 0.18
CA ASP A 230 -23.43 -17.38 0.64
C ASP A 230 -23.38 -16.38 -0.53
N LEU A 231 -23.49 -15.08 -0.22
CA LEU A 231 -23.51 -14.02 -1.22
C LEU A 231 -22.13 -13.41 -1.48
N ARG A 232 -21.09 -13.77 -0.73
CA ARG A 232 -19.71 -13.27 -0.88
C ARG A 232 -18.91 -14.07 -1.91
N GLY A 233 -18.00 -13.40 -2.62
CA GLY A 233 -17.21 -13.99 -3.71
C GLY A 233 -18.07 -14.32 -4.93
N LYS A 234 -19.00 -13.42 -5.29
CA LYS A 234 -20.06 -13.63 -6.29
C LYS A 234 -20.19 -12.44 -7.25
N LEU A 235 -20.82 -12.73 -8.39
CA LEU A 235 -21.56 -11.77 -9.19
C LEU A 235 -23.05 -12.04 -8.99
N LEU A 236 -23.73 -11.13 -8.32
CA LEU A 236 -25.15 -11.20 -8.02
C LEU A 236 -25.95 -10.53 -9.13
N ARG A 237 -27.16 -11.03 -9.42
CA ARG A 237 -28.09 -10.42 -10.37
C ARG A 237 -29.51 -10.44 -9.82
N ILE A 238 -30.09 -9.26 -9.64
CA ILE A 238 -31.46 -9.07 -9.14
C ILE A 238 -32.24 -8.11 -10.05
N LYS A 239 -33.56 -8.10 -9.93
CA LYS A 239 -34.43 -7.09 -10.55
C LYS A 239 -35.03 -6.20 -9.47
N PRO A 240 -34.50 -4.99 -9.25
CA PRO A 240 -35.07 -4.03 -8.32
C PRO A 240 -36.54 -3.73 -8.56
N GLN A 241 -37.28 -3.49 -7.47
CA GLN A 241 -38.67 -3.06 -7.49
C GLN A 241 -38.82 -1.63 -6.92
N PRO A 242 -39.84 -0.87 -7.35
CA PRO A 242 -40.05 0.51 -6.90
C PRO A 242 -40.23 0.66 -5.37
N ASP A 243 -40.75 -0.36 -4.69
CA ASP A 243 -40.99 -0.35 -3.25
C ASP A 243 -39.71 -0.58 -2.40
N GLY A 244 -38.57 -0.85 -3.04
CA GLY A 244 -37.32 -1.15 -2.36
C GLY A 244 -37.08 -2.65 -2.14
N THR A 245 -37.95 -3.52 -2.66
CA THR A 245 -37.70 -4.97 -2.74
C THR A 245 -37.02 -5.33 -4.07
N TYR A 246 -36.81 -6.62 -4.31
CA TYR A 246 -36.32 -7.13 -5.59
C TYR A 246 -36.97 -8.48 -5.92
N THR A 247 -36.92 -8.84 -7.21
CA THR A 247 -37.27 -10.17 -7.71
C THR A 247 -36.05 -10.85 -8.32
N ILE A 248 -36.08 -12.18 -8.45
CA ILE A 248 -35.00 -12.94 -9.09
C ILE A 248 -35.24 -13.06 -10.59
N PRO A 249 -34.35 -12.54 -11.45
CA PRO A 249 -34.43 -12.73 -12.90
C PRO A 249 -34.19 -14.20 -13.29
N SER A 250 -34.88 -14.66 -14.35
CA SER A 250 -34.63 -15.99 -14.91
C SER A 250 -33.20 -16.11 -15.47
N GLY A 251 -32.56 -17.27 -15.29
CA GLY A 251 -31.22 -17.55 -15.81
C GLY A 251 -30.07 -17.21 -14.85
N ASN A 252 -30.37 -17.00 -13.56
CA ASN A 252 -29.36 -17.07 -12.51
C ASN A 252 -28.88 -18.53 -12.33
N LEU A 253 -27.72 -18.71 -11.70
CA LEU A 253 -27.07 -20.02 -11.57
C LEU A 253 -27.94 -21.02 -10.81
N PHE A 254 -28.69 -20.54 -9.81
CA PHE A 254 -29.58 -21.37 -9.01
C PHE A 254 -31.03 -20.87 -9.11
N PRO A 255 -32.01 -21.78 -9.27
CA PRO A 255 -33.41 -21.39 -9.32
C PRO A 255 -33.94 -21.00 -7.92
N PRO A 256 -34.92 -20.09 -7.83
CA PRO A 256 -35.58 -19.77 -6.56
C PRO A 256 -36.10 -21.01 -5.84
N GLY A 257 -35.79 -21.13 -4.54
CA GLY A 257 -36.23 -22.24 -3.69
C GLY A 257 -35.37 -23.50 -3.72
N ALA A 258 -34.28 -23.54 -4.52
CA ALA A 258 -33.33 -24.65 -4.46
C ALA A 258 -32.59 -24.69 -3.10
N ALA A 259 -32.68 -25.83 -2.42
CA ALA A 259 -32.10 -26.01 -1.10
C ALA A 259 -30.56 -25.86 -1.13
N GLY A 260 -30.01 -25.18 -0.11
CA GLY A 260 -28.56 -24.94 0.00
C GLY A 260 -28.02 -23.97 -1.05
N THR A 261 -28.87 -23.13 -1.67
CA THR A 261 -28.43 -22.18 -2.69
C THR A 261 -29.07 -20.80 -2.52
N ARG A 262 -28.37 -19.76 -2.98
CA ARG A 262 -28.88 -18.40 -3.10
C ARG A 262 -29.26 -18.09 -4.55
N PRO A 263 -30.55 -17.82 -4.84
CA PRO A 263 -31.00 -17.56 -6.21
C PRO A 263 -30.52 -16.23 -6.79
N GLU A 264 -29.96 -15.33 -5.97
CA GLU A 264 -29.33 -14.08 -6.40
C GLU A 264 -28.04 -14.30 -7.21
N ILE A 265 -27.40 -15.46 -7.05
CA ILE A 265 -26.10 -15.77 -7.66
C ILE A 265 -26.26 -15.95 -9.17
N TYR A 266 -25.65 -15.06 -9.96
CA TYR A 266 -25.49 -15.23 -11.39
C TYR A 266 -24.19 -15.96 -11.72
N ALA A 267 -23.08 -15.54 -11.10
CA ALA A 267 -21.82 -16.27 -11.14
C ALA A 267 -21.16 -16.32 -9.75
N MET A 268 -20.34 -17.34 -9.52
CA MET A 268 -19.67 -17.58 -8.24
C MET A 268 -18.21 -17.99 -8.43
N GLY A 269 -17.48 -18.12 -7.32
CA GLY A 269 -16.11 -18.60 -7.32
C GLY A 269 -15.13 -17.51 -7.75
N PHE A 270 -15.33 -16.30 -7.23
CA PHE A 270 -14.42 -15.16 -7.37
C PHE A 270 -13.75 -14.85 -6.04
N ARG A 271 -12.55 -14.26 -6.05
CA ARG A 271 -11.82 -13.83 -4.84
C ARG A 271 -12.13 -12.37 -4.52
N ASN A 272 -11.70 -11.46 -5.38
CA ASN A 272 -11.97 -10.03 -5.28
C ASN A 272 -12.39 -9.48 -6.66
N PRO A 273 -13.65 -9.73 -7.08
CA PRO A 273 -14.21 -9.21 -8.32
C PRO A 273 -14.44 -7.70 -8.21
N PHE A 274 -13.38 -6.90 -8.30
CA PHE A 274 -13.38 -5.54 -7.79
C PHE A 274 -14.11 -4.53 -8.70
N ARG A 275 -13.96 -4.66 -10.03
CA ARG A 275 -14.65 -3.84 -11.02
C ARG A 275 -15.24 -4.68 -12.14
N MET A 276 -16.41 -4.28 -12.63
CA MET A 276 -17.09 -4.90 -13.77
C MET A 276 -17.83 -3.89 -14.64
N SER A 277 -18.26 -4.33 -15.81
CA SER A 277 -19.32 -3.65 -16.56
C SER A 277 -20.22 -4.66 -17.25
N VAL A 278 -21.46 -4.24 -17.51
CA VAL A 278 -22.41 -4.97 -18.33
C VAL A 278 -22.47 -4.31 -19.70
N ASP A 279 -22.06 -5.04 -20.73
CA ASP A 279 -22.24 -4.59 -22.10
C ASP A 279 -23.71 -4.68 -22.49
N LYS A 280 -24.41 -3.55 -22.39
CA LYS A 280 -25.87 -3.43 -22.58
C LYS A 280 -26.35 -4.00 -23.92
N ALA A 281 -25.52 -3.96 -24.97
CA ALA A 281 -25.88 -4.48 -26.28
C ALA A 281 -25.98 -6.01 -26.30
N THR A 282 -25.22 -6.71 -25.45
CA THR A 282 -25.13 -8.18 -25.47
C THR A 282 -25.56 -8.84 -24.15
N GLY A 283 -25.63 -8.09 -23.05
CA GLY A 283 -25.85 -8.60 -21.69
C GLY A 283 -24.65 -9.32 -21.08
N VAL A 284 -23.49 -9.30 -21.74
CA VAL A 284 -22.25 -9.94 -21.25
C VAL A 284 -21.61 -9.07 -20.19
N VAL A 285 -21.15 -9.69 -19.10
CA VAL A 285 -20.41 -8.99 -18.03
C VAL A 285 -18.91 -9.16 -18.25
N TYR A 286 -18.16 -8.08 -18.18
CA TYR A 286 -16.69 -8.07 -18.17
C TYR A 286 -16.23 -7.69 -16.77
N LEU A 287 -15.37 -8.51 -16.17
CA LEU A 287 -15.05 -8.43 -14.74
C LEU A 287 -13.54 -8.64 -14.52
N GLY A 288 -12.90 -7.80 -13.72
CA GLY A 288 -11.55 -8.05 -13.20
C GLY A 288 -11.61 -8.75 -11.84
N ASP A 289 -10.87 -9.84 -11.67
CA ASP A 289 -10.78 -10.60 -10.41
C ASP A 289 -9.31 -10.74 -9.98
N TYR A 290 -9.01 -10.31 -8.75
CA TYR A 290 -7.66 -10.46 -8.20
C TYR A 290 -7.44 -11.90 -7.76
N GLY A 291 -6.23 -12.38 -7.99
CA GLY A 291 -5.79 -13.71 -7.61
C GLY A 291 -4.98 -13.73 -6.30
N PRO A 292 -4.39 -14.88 -5.98
CA PRO A 292 -3.58 -15.09 -4.79
C PRO A 292 -2.13 -14.61 -4.99
N ASP A 293 -1.40 -14.45 -3.89
CA ASP A 293 -0.13 -13.71 -3.85
C ASP A 293 1.13 -14.62 -3.85
N ALA A 294 1.00 -15.90 -4.23
CA ALA A 294 2.10 -16.86 -4.18
C ALA A 294 3.21 -16.53 -5.20
N GLY A 295 4.40 -16.15 -4.76
CA GLY A 295 5.51 -15.82 -5.67
C GLY A 295 6.03 -16.97 -6.54
N VAL A 296 5.77 -18.23 -6.16
CA VAL A 296 6.21 -19.43 -6.92
C VAL A 296 5.18 -20.55 -6.86
N THR A 297 5.15 -21.40 -7.88
CA THR A 297 4.35 -22.63 -7.88
C THR A 297 4.93 -23.68 -6.94
N ASN A 298 4.06 -24.38 -6.21
CA ASN A 298 4.42 -25.50 -5.36
C ASN A 298 3.48 -26.69 -5.59
N SER A 299 4.06 -27.82 -6.03
CA SER A 299 3.31 -29.05 -6.34
C SER A 299 2.46 -29.62 -5.20
N SER A 300 2.76 -29.26 -3.96
CA SER A 300 2.03 -29.68 -2.75
C SER A 300 1.01 -28.65 -2.26
N ARG A 301 0.94 -27.45 -2.87
CA ARG A 301 0.02 -26.36 -2.48
C ARG A 301 -0.85 -25.88 -3.63
N GLY A 302 -0.25 -25.44 -4.73
CA GLY A 302 -0.95 -24.81 -5.84
C GLY A 302 -0.02 -23.99 -6.75
N PRO A 303 -0.59 -23.31 -7.75
CA PRO A 303 0.16 -22.44 -8.65
C PRO A 303 0.67 -21.16 -7.96
N SER A 304 1.63 -20.49 -8.61
CA SER A 304 1.99 -19.09 -8.38
C SER A 304 0.79 -18.16 -8.63
N GLY A 305 0.88 -16.95 -8.09
CA GLY A 305 -0.12 -15.90 -8.20
C GLY A 305 -0.41 -15.56 -9.65
N GLN A 306 -1.70 -15.50 -9.97
CA GLN A 306 -2.19 -15.11 -11.29
C GLN A 306 -3.57 -14.52 -11.15
N VAL A 307 -3.91 -13.58 -12.02
CA VAL A 307 -5.15 -12.80 -11.94
C VAL A 307 -5.89 -12.79 -13.26
N GLU A 308 -7.15 -12.37 -13.24
CA GLU A 308 -8.08 -12.70 -14.32
C GLU A 308 -8.91 -11.50 -14.79
N PHE A 309 -9.05 -11.39 -16.11
CA PHE A 309 -10.24 -10.78 -16.71
C PHE A 309 -11.20 -11.88 -17.15
N ASN A 310 -12.45 -11.77 -16.71
CA ASN A 310 -13.52 -12.72 -16.93
C ASN A 310 -14.59 -12.12 -17.85
N ARG A 311 -14.98 -12.88 -18.89
CA ARG A 311 -16.07 -12.55 -19.81
C ARG A 311 -17.25 -13.50 -19.58
N ILE A 312 -18.21 -13.03 -18.81
CA ILE A 312 -19.32 -13.82 -18.27
C ILE A 312 -20.51 -13.72 -19.22
N THR A 313 -20.60 -14.68 -20.13
CA THR A 313 -21.69 -14.79 -21.13
C THR A 313 -22.94 -15.51 -20.61
N GLY A 314 -22.85 -16.10 -19.41
CA GLY A 314 -23.91 -16.88 -18.79
C GLY A 314 -23.53 -17.31 -17.37
N PRO A 315 -24.49 -17.83 -16.58
CA PRO A 315 -24.24 -18.19 -15.20
C PRO A 315 -23.19 -19.30 -15.06
N GLY A 316 -22.41 -19.31 -13.98
CA GLY A 316 -21.38 -20.33 -13.77
C GLY A 316 -20.51 -20.16 -12.53
N ASN A 317 -19.66 -21.15 -12.28
CA ASN A 317 -18.62 -21.13 -11.26
C ASN A 317 -17.26 -20.83 -11.92
N TYR A 318 -16.49 -19.88 -11.39
CA TYR A 318 -15.19 -19.45 -11.91
C TYR A 318 -14.01 -19.94 -11.06
N GLY A 319 -14.28 -20.81 -10.08
CA GLY A 319 -13.29 -21.75 -9.56
C GLY A 319 -12.67 -21.42 -8.22
N TRP A 320 -12.54 -20.14 -7.84
CA TRP A 320 -11.95 -19.77 -6.55
C TRP A 320 -12.77 -20.36 -5.38
N PRO A 321 -12.13 -20.95 -4.35
CA PRO A 321 -10.70 -20.94 -4.04
C PRO A 321 -9.92 -22.20 -4.46
N TYR A 322 -10.50 -23.03 -5.33
CA TYR A 322 -9.95 -24.35 -5.67
C TYR A 322 -9.24 -24.39 -7.02
N CYS A 323 -9.70 -23.55 -7.95
CA CYS A 323 -9.29 -23.50 -9.34
C CYS A 323 -9.06 -22.05 -9.75
N THR A 324 -8.13 -21.82 -10.68
CA THR A 324 -7.86 -20.50 -11.26
C THR A 324 -7.39 -20.64 -12.71
N GLY A 325 -7.40 -19.52 -13.44
CA GLY A 325 -6.86 -19.38 -14.78
C GLY A 325 -7.60 -20.28 -15.75
N THR A 326 -6.86 -21.14 -16.46
CA THR A 326 -7.47 -22.04 -17.44
C THR A 326 -8.00 -23.35 -16.84
N ASN A 327 -8.06 -23.47 -15.51
CA ASN A 327 -8.51 -24.67 -14.78
C ASN A 327 -7.74 -25.95 -15.14
N THR A 328 -6.50 -25.81 -15.57
CA THR A 328 -5.63 -26.97 -15.80
C THR A 328 -5.20 -27.57 -14.48
N THR A 329 -4.72 -28.83 -14.49
CA THR A 329 -4.19 -29.49 -13.30
C THR A 329 -3.01 -28.72 -12.68
N ALA A 330 -2.22 -27.99 -13.49
CA ALA A 330 -1.13 -27.15 -13.00
C ALA A 330 -1.65 -25.95 -12.19
N GLU A 331 -2.75 -25.35 -12.64
CA GLU A 331 -3.41 -24.18 -12.03
C GLU A 331 -4.43 -24.55 -10.94
N THR A 332 -4.48 -25.81 -10.52
CA THR A 332 -5.41 -26.30 -9.51
C THR A 332 -4.74 -26.40 -8.15
N TYR A 333 -5.41 -25.91 -7.09
CA TYR A 333 -4.92 -26.04 -5.72
C TYR A 333 -5.04 -27.48 -5.20
N ASN A 334 -4.15 -27.83 -4.29
CA ASN A 334 -4.27 -29.03 -3.49
C ASN A 334 -5.17 -28.74 -2.29
N GLU A 335 -5.92 -29.73 -1.83
CA GLU A 335 -6.43 -29.72 -0.47
C GLU A 335 -5.24 -29.59 0.50
N TRP A 336 -5.36 -28.73 1.51
CA TRP A 336 -4.27 -28.45 2.44
C TRP A 336 -4.77 -28.46 3.86
N ASN A 337 -4.15 -29.31 4.69
CA ASN A 337 -4.48 -29.40 6.09
C ASN A 337 -3.58 -28.48 6.91
N PHE A 338 -4.10 -27.31 7.30
CA PHE A 338 -3.38 -26.31 8.09
C PHE A 338 -3.03 -26.77 9.53
N ALA A 339 -3.73 -27.76 10.08
CA ALA A 339 -3.41 -28.28 11.42
C ALA A 339 -2.14 -29.15 11.43
N THR A 340 -1.88 -29.84 10.31
CA THR A 340 -0.77 -30.80 10.18
C THR A 340 0.28 -30.37 9.16
N ASN A 341 0.05 -29.28 8.44
CA ASN A 341 0.86 -28.82 7.31
C ASN A 341 1.09 -29.92 6.28
N SER A 342 0.02 -30.62 5.91
CA SER A 342 0.07 -31.76 4.97
C SER A 342 -0.79 -31.51 3.73
N THR A 343 -0.34 -32.05 2.60
CA THR A 343 -1.01 -31.93 1.29
C THR A 343 -1.96 -33.09 1.06
N GLY A 344 -3.14 -32.77 0.53
CA GLY A 344 -4.13 -33.70 0.02
C GLY A 344 -4.16 -33.76 -1.49
N ALA A 345 -5.26 -34.28 -2.05
CA ALA A 345 -5.45 -34.37 -3.48
C ALA A 345 -5.73 -32.99 -4.11
N LYS A 346 -5.46 -32.83 -5.41
CA LYS A 346 -5.93 -31.68 -6.17
C LYS A 346 -7.45 -31.72 -6.32
N TYR A 347 -8.07 -30.53 -6.30
CA TYR A 347 -9.52 -30.41 -6.52
C TYR A 347 -9.93 -30.79 -7.96
N ASN A 348 -11.16 -31.27 -8.11
CA ASN A 348 -11.70 -31.67 -9.42
C ASN A 348 -12.41 -30.50 -10.13
N CYS A 349 -11.65 -29.60 -10.75
CA CYS A 349 -12.21 -28.40 -11.40
C CYS A 349 -13.24 -28.73 -12.49
N ALA A 350 -12.97 -29.73 -13.34
CA ALA A 350 -13.83 -30.09 -14.46
C ALA A 350 -15.09 -30.87 -14.04
N GLY A 351 -15.00 -31.68 -12.98
CA GLY A 351 -16.13 -32.48 -12.47
C GLY A 351 -16.94 -31.80 -11.35
N GLY A 352 -16.54 -30.60 -10.92
CA GLY A 352 -17.10 -29.91 -9.77
C GLY A 352 -16.25 -30.14 -8.52
N PRO A 353 -15.55 -29.12 -8.00
CA PRO A 353 -14.78 -29.27 -6.78
C PRO A 353 -15.71 -29.49 -5.58
N VAL A 354 -15.21 -30.24 -4.59
CA VAL A 354 -15.94 -30.56 -3.36
C VAL A 354 -15.58 -29.55 -2.29
N ASN A 355 -16.59 -28.95 -1.66
CA ASN A 355 -16.42 -28.11 -0.49
C ASN A 355 -16.77 -28.91 0.77
N ASN A 356 -15.74 -29.41 1.43
CA ASN A 356 -15.80 -30.22 2.64
C ASN A 356 -15.59 -29.42 3.93
N SER A 357 -15.45 -28.09 3.85
CA SER A 357 -15.36 -27.24 5.04
C SER A 357 -16.59 -27.42 5.92
N PHE A 358 -16.37 -27.54 7.24
CA PHE A 358 -17.46 -27.57 8.22
C PHE A 358 -18.25 -26.26 8.26
N ARG A 359 -17.73 -25.19 7.63
CA ARG A 359 -18.39 -23.89 7.47
C ARG A 359 -19.24 -23.79 6.20
N ASN A 360 -19.24 -24.81 5.34
CA ASN A 360 -20.10 -24.85 4.16
C ASN A 360 -21.56 -25.08 4.55
N THR A 361 -22.42 -24.16 4.12
CA THR A 361 -23.88 -24.22 4.32
C THR A 361 -24.65 -24.45 3.02
N GLY A 362 -23.93 -24.65 1.92
CA GLY A 362 -24.47 -24.88 0.58
C GLY A 362 -24.29 -26.31 0.09
N LEU A 363 -24.13 -26.47 -1.22
CA LEU A 363 -23.90 -27.76 -1.86
C LEU A 363 -22.51 -28.29 -1.51
N GLY A 364 -22.40 -29.59 -1.24
CA GLY A 364 -21.10 -30.25 -1.01
C GLY A 364 -20.26 -30.39 -2.28
N THR A 365 -20.89 -30.46 -3.46
CA THR A 365 -20.21 -30.48 -4.76
C THR A 365 -20.67 -29.27 -5.58
N LEU A 366 -19.71 -28.48 -6.03
CA LEU A 366 -19.97 -27.25 -6.78
C LEU A 366 -20.20 -27.53 -8.26
N PRO A 367 -20.84 -26.60 -9.01
CA PRO A 367 -20.78 -26.62 -10.46
C PRO A 367 -19.33 -26.64 -10.96
N ALA A 368 -19.10 -27.29 -12.12
CA ALA A 368 -17.78 -27.31 -12.74
C ALA A 368 -17.24 -25.89 -12.96
N ALA A 369 -15.94 -25.71 -12.73
CA ALA A 369 -15.28 -24.43 -12.88
C ALA A 369 -15.12 -24.08 -14.37
N LYS A 370 -15.40 -22.83 -14.72
CA LYS A 370 -15.17 -22.25 -16.04
C LYS A 370 -13.81 -21.56 -16.09
N PRO A 371 -13.07 -21.68 -17.20
CA PRO A 371 -11.77 -21.01 -17.32
C PRO A 371 -11.94 -19.50 -17.45
N ALA A 372 -10.93 -18.77 -17.00
CA ALA A 372 -10.78 -17.34 -17.22
C ALA A 372 -10.74 -16.99 -18.72
N TRP A 373 -11.19 -15.79 -19.07
CA TRP A 373 -11.11 -15.32 -20.46
C TRP A 373 -9.70 -14.86 -20.81
N ILE A 374 -9.10 -14.04 -19.94
CA ILE A 374 -7.69 -13.66 -20.00
C ILE A 374 -7.12 -13.85 -18.60
N ARG A 375 -6.16 -14.77 -18.47
CA ARG A 375 -5.30 -14.83 -17.27
C ARG A 375 -3.98 -14.16 -17.57
N TYR A 376 -3.35 -13.58 -16.56
CA TYR A 376 -1.99 -13.08 -16.68
C TYR A 376 -1.23 -13.20 -15.36
N ALA A 377 0.08 -13.00 -15.45
CA ALA A 377 1.06 -13.36 -14.42
C ALA A 377 1.14 -14.89 -14.21
N GLY A 378 1.69 -15.30 -13.07
CA GLY A 378 1.99 -16.70 -12.76
C GLY A 378 2.95 -17.36 -13.75
N ASP A 379 3.01 -18.69 -13.70
CA ASP A 379 4.01 -19.48 -14.44
C ASP A 379 3.94 -19.33 -15.97
N ALA A 380 2.78 -18.96 -16.52
CA ALA A 380 2.67 -18.75 -17.97
C ALA A 380 2.93 -17.30 -18.40
N GLY A 381 3.17 -16.40 -17.45
CA GLY A 381 3.40 -14.98 -17.70
C GLY A 381 2.14 -14.23 -18.13
N SER A 382 2.37 -13.00 -18.61
CA SER A 382 1.31 -12.12 -19.11
C SER A 382 1.27 -12.12 -20.63
N PRO A 383 0.12 -11.78 -21.26
CA PRO A 383 0.14 -11.28 -22.63
C PRO A 383 1.24 -10.22 -22.78
N PRO A 384 2.10 -10.28 -23.81
CA PRO A 384 3.26 -9.39 -23.92
C PRO A 384 2.90 -7.91 -23.82
N GLU A 385 1.73 -7.53 -24.34
CA GLU A 385 1.22 -6.17 -24.33
C GLU A 385 0.96 -5.66 -22.91
N PHE A 386 0.65 -6.53 -21.95
CA PHE A 386 0.43 -6.16 -20.55
C PHE A 386 1.74 -5.84 -19.80
N GLY A 387 2.89 -6.17 -20.39
CA GLY A 387 4.19 -6.03 -19.72
C GLY A 387 4.32 -6.91 -18.48
N SER A 388 5.22 -6.51 -17.58
CA SER A 388 5.45 -7.13 -16.27
C SER A 388 5.06 -6.18 -15.13
N GLY A 389 4.92 -6.70 -13.91
CA GLY A 389 4.64 -5.92 -12.71
C GLY A 389 3.38 -6.38 -12.01
N SER A 390 2.71 -5.45 -11.34
CA SER A 390 1.54 -5.67 -10.46
C SER A 390 0.45 -6.59 -11.04
N GLU A 391 -0.32 -7.20 -10.14
CA GLU A 391 -1.35 -8.20 -10.41
C GLU A 391 -2.72 -7.63 -9.97
N SER A 392 -3.19 -6.58 -10.66
CA SER A 392 -4.30 -5.75 -10.18
C SER A 392 -5.29 -5.38 -11.28
N PRO A 393 -6.08 -6.36 -11.78
CA PRO A 393 -7.00 -6.15 -12.88
C PRO A 393 -8.19 -5.31 -12.45
N MET A 394 -8.43 -4.23 -13.20
CA MET A 394 -9.59 -3.36 -13.04
C MET A 394 -10.48 -3.60 -14.25
N GLY A 395 -11.70 -4.10 -14.02
CA GLY A 395 -12.72 -4.20 -15.06
C GLY A 395 -12.91 -2.87 -15.83
N GLY A 396 -13.72 -2.89 -16.88
CA GLY A 396 -14.04 -1.67 -17.62
C GLY A 396 -15.12 -1.86 -18.67
N PRO A 397 -15.50 -0.82 -19.41
CA PRO A 397 -16.63 -0.86 -20.32
C PRO A 397 -16.27 -1.41 -21.69
N VAL A 398 -17.30 -1.87 -22.42
CA VAL A 398 -17.22 -2.08 -23.86
C VAL A 398 -17.67 -0.81 -24.57
N TYR A 399 -16.87 -0.30 -25.52
CA TYR A 399 -17.30 0.83 -26.32
C TYR A 399 -18.34 0.40 -27.35
N ARG A 400 -19.43 1.16 -27.45
CA ARG A 400 -20.51 0.93 -28.44
C ARG A 400 -20.70 2.20 -29.26
N TYR A 401 -20.29 2.15 -30.53
CA TYR A 401 -20.40 3.29 -31.43
C TYR A 401 -21.86 3.53 -31.81
N ASP A 402 -22.34 4.74 -31.55
CA ASP A 402 -23.65 5.20 -32.02
C ASP A 402 -23.47 6.21 -33.17
N PRO A 403 -23.82 5.87 -34.42
CA PRO A 403 -23.78 6.81 -35.53
C PRO A 403 -24.75 7.99 -35.34
N GLY A 404 -25.86 7.80 -34.62
CA GLY A 404 -26.88 8.82 -34.34
C GLY A 404 -26.51 9.78 -33.21
N LEU A 405 -25.50 9.46 -32.40
CA LEU A 405 -25.03 10.34 -31.34
C LEU A 405 -24.38 11.60 -31.91
N ASN A 406 -25.00 12.76 -31.69
CA ASN A 406 -24.44 14.07 -32.05
C ASN A 406 -23.44 14.55 -31.00
N SER A 407 -22.22 14.02 -31.05
CA SER A 407 -21.10 14.40 -30.19
C SER A 407 -19.83 14.49 -31.02
N ALA A 408 -19.12 15.62 -30.90
CA ALA A 408 -17.83 15.83 -31.55
C ALA A 408 -16.68 15.09 -30.85
N VAL A 409 -16.92 14.57 -29.64
CA VAL A 409 -15.89 13.92 -28.79
C VAL A 409 -16.04 12.41 -28.69
N LYS A 410 -17.06 11.82 -29.33
CA LYS A 410 -17.31 10.38 -29.31
C LYS A 410 -16.17 9.64 -30.01
N PHE A 411 -15.82 8.48 -29.48
CA PHE A 411 -14.77 7.66 -30.08
C PHE A 411 -15.16 7.17 -31.50
N PRO A 412 -14.17 6.85 -32.36
CA PRO A 412 -14.43 6.42 -33.73
C PRO A 412 -15.06 5.02 -33.79
N GLN A 413 -15.75 4.73 -34.90
CA GLN A 413 -16.37 3.43 -35.17
C GLN A 413 -15.37 2.26 -35.14
N SER A 414 -14.09 2.51 -35.42
CA SER A 414 -13.03 1.48 -35.37
C SER A 414 -12.84 0.86 -33.99
N LEU A 415 -13.34 1.51 -32.93
CA LEU A 415 -13.31 1.00 -31.55
C LEU A 415 -14.58 0.27 -31.13
N ASP A 416 -15.61 0.21 -31.98
CA ASP A 416 -16.88 -0.42 -31.64
C ASP A 416 -16.69 -1.89 -31.22
N GLY A 417 -17.31 -2.26 -30.09
CA GLY A 417 -17.26 -3.60 -29.52
C GLY A 417 -15.97 -3.97 -28.79
N ARG A 418 -14.97 -3.07 -28.70
CA ARG A 418 -13.76 -3.33 -27.93
C ARG A 418 -13.99 -3.14 -26.43
N TYR A 419 -13.41 -4.03 -25.65
CA TYR A 419 -13.38 -3.98 -24.19
C TYR A 419 -12.20 -3.12 -23.72
N PHE A 420 -12.46 -2.12 -22.89
CA PHE A 420 -11.45 -1.25 -22.31
C PHE A 420 -11.06 -1.80 -20.94
N ALA A 421 -9.97 -2.59 -20.89
CA ALA A 421 -9.43 -3.15 -19.66
C ALA A 421 -8.58 -2.10 -18.94
N GLY A 422 -8.77 -1.94 -17.63
CA GLY A 422 -7.91 -1.14 -16.76
C GLY A 422 -6.97 -2.01 -15.93
N GLU A 423 -5.82 -1.47 -15.56
CA GLU A 423 -4.90 -2.13 -14.62
C GLU A 423 -4.38 -1.10 -13.63
N TYR A 424 -4.62 -1.36 -12.34
CA TYR A 424 -4.38 -0.41 -11.26
C TYR A 424 -2.88 -0.19 -11.01
N GLY A 425 -2.10 -1.25 -10.79
CA GLY A 425 -0.71 -1.14 -10.36
C GLY A 425 0.28 -0.91 -11.52
N ARG A 426 -0.01 -1.45 -12.70
CA ARG A 426 0.71 -1.26 -13.97
C ARG A 426 0.25 -0.01 -14.73
N ARG A 427 -0.81 0.65 -14.27
CA ARG A 427 -1.23 2.00 -14.68
C ARG A 427 -1.48 2.11 -16.18
N TRP A 428 -2.31 1.23 -16.73
CA TRP A 428 -2.67 1.27 -18.14
C TRP A 428 -4.16 1.07 -18.38
N ILE A 429 -4.59 1.54 -19.55
CA ILE A 429 -5.86 1.18 -20.19
C ILE A 429 -5.52 0.50 -21.52
N LYS A 430 -6.22 -0.58 -21.86
CA LYS A 430 -6.04 -1.31 -23.14
C LYS A 430 -7.36 -1.61 -23.80
N ALA A 431 -7.42 -1.42 -25.12
CA ALA A 431 -8.58 -1.71 -25.95
C ALA A 431 -8.44 -3.11 -26.57
N ILE A 432 -9.16 -4.06 -26.00
CA ILE A 432 -9.10 -5.48 -26.34
C ILE A 432 -10.21 -5.83 -27.33
N GLU A 433 -9.84 -6.39 -28.47
CA GLU A 433 -10.78 -6.95 -29.44
C GLU A 433 -11.48 -8.18 -28.86
N VAL A 434 -12.79 -8.27 -29.05
CA VAL A 434 -13.56 -9.50 -28.80
C VAL A 434 -13.85 -10.16 -30.14
N ARG A 435 -13.23 -11.31 -30.41
CA ARG A 435 -13.42 -12.05 -31.66
C ARG A 435 -14.81 -12.68 -31.71
N GLN A 436 -15.23 -13.07 -32.91
CA GLN A 436 -16.54 -13.69 -33.14
C GLN A 436 -16.74 -15.00 -32.37
N ASP A 437 -15.67 -15.75 -32.10
CA ASP A 437 -15.70 -16.97 -31.29
C ASP A 437 -15.78 -16.71 -29.77
N GLY A 438 -15.74 -15.43 -29.37
CA GLY A 438 -15.75 -14.99 -27.97
C GLY A 438 -14.37 -14.94 -27.32
N GLY A 439 -13.30 -15.35 -28.00
CA GLY A 439 -11.91 -15.19 -27.55
C GLY A 439 -11.47 -13.73 -27.64
N TYR A 440 -10.38 -13.38 -26.95
CA TYR A 440 -9.77 -12.07 -27.10
C TYR A 440 -8.87 -12.04 -28.35
N GLY A 441 -8.85 -10.89 -29.01
CA GLY A 441 -8.06 -10.61 -30.19
C GLY A 441 -6.88 -9.71 -29.90
N GLU A 442 -6.68 -8.73 -30.77
CA GLU A 442 -5.66 -7.70 -30.57
C GLU A 442 -5.85 -6.96 -29.23
N ILE A 443 -4.73 -6.74 -28.53
CA ILE A 443 -4.66 -5.93 -27.31
C ILE A 443 -3.98 -4.60 -27.66
N ALA A 444 -4.77 -3.59 -28.02
CA ALA A 444 -4.22 -2.29 -28.39
C ALA A 444 -3.93 -1.44 -27.15
N ALA A 445 -2.79 -0.74 -27.14
CA ALA A 445 -2.51 0.29 -26.15
C ALA A 445 -3.50 1.45 -26.31
N PHE A 446 -4.00 1.98 -25.21
CA PHE A 446 -4.85 3.18 -25.22
C PHE A 446 -4.11 4.34 -24.55
N PRO A 447 -4.21 5.58 -25.09
CA PRO A 447 -3.53 6.74 -24.50
C PRO A 447 -4.09 7.05 -23.11
N TRP A 448 -3.32 6.69 -22.09
CA TRP A 448 -3.57 6.97 -20.68
C TRP A 448 -2.32 7.57 -20.05
N SER A 449 -2.47 8.71 -19.37
CA SER A 449 -1.37 9.40 -18.69
C SER A 449 -1.62 9.66 -17.20
N GLY A 450 -2.72 9.12 -16.65
CA GLY A 450 -2.96 9.15 -15.20
C GLY A 450 -2.18 8.06 -14.47
N THR A 451 -2.56 7.81 -13.22
CA THR A 451 -1.89 6.85 -12.35
C THR A 451 -2.67 5.55 -12.22
N GLN A 452 -3.35 5.31 -11.10
CA GLN A 452 -3.95 4.05 -10.73
C GLN A 452 -5.43 4.07 -11.09
N VAL A 453 -5.77 3.42 -12.21
CA VAL A 453 -7.14 3.36 -12.73
C VAL A 453 -8.04 2.69 -11.70
N MET A 454 -9.04 3.41 -11.17
CA MET A 454 -9.93 2.92 -10.12
C MET A 454 -11.29 2.46 -10.66
N ASP A 455 -11.87 3.24 -11.58
CA ASP A 455 -13.16 2.94 -12.19
C ASP A 455 -13.28 3.67 -13.54
N MET A 456 -14.11 3.18 -14.46
CA MET A 456 -14.30 3.82 -15.75
C MET A 456 -15.65 3.50 -16.40
N ALA A 457 -16.22 4.48 -17.11
CA ALA A 457 -17.46 4.32 -17.84
C ALA A 457 -17.54 5.23 -19.07
N PHE A 458 -18.20 4.79 -20.13
CA PHE A 458 -18.54 5.68 -21.24
C PHE A 458 -19.74 6.56 -20.88
N GLY A 459 -19.61 7.87 -21.10
CA GLY A 459 -20.68 8.84 -20.89
C GLY A 459 -21.67 8.93 -22.05
N PRO A 460 -22.78 9.67 -21.88
CA PRO A 460 -23.79 9.86 -22.92
C PRO A 460 -23.29 10.67 -24.13
N ASP A 461 -22.11 11.27 -24.04
CA ASP A 461 -21.40 11.96 -25.12
C ASP A 461 -20.41 11.06 -25.87
N GLY A 462 -20.30 9.79 -25.50
CA GLY A 462 -19.40 8.82 -26.13
C GLY A 462 -17.92 9.00 -25.76
N ALA A 463 -17.62 9.83 -24.75
CA ALA A 463 -16.30 9.96 -24.15
C ALA A 463 -16.10 8.95 -23.00
N LEU A 464 -14.85 8.56 -22.74
CA LEU A 464 -14.52 7.66 -21.63
C LEU A 464 -14.22 8.47 -20.36
N TYR A 465 -14.96 8.23 -19.29
CA TYR A 465 -14.70 8.82 -17.98
C TYR A 465 -13.87 7.83 -17.16
N VAL A 466 -12.82 8.33 -16.51
CA VAL A 466 -11.88 7.51 -15.74
C VAL A 466 -11.67 8.15 -14.38
N LEU A 467 -11.92 7.39 -13.32
CA LEU A 467 -11.56 7.74 -11.95
C LEU A 467 -10.16 7.19 -11.68
N ASP A 468 -9.25 8.08 -11.30
CA ASP A 468 -7.85 7.79 -10.98
C ASP A 468 -7.67 7.90 -9.46
N TYR A 469 -7.18 6.82 -8.84
CA TYR A 469 -6.95 6.75 -7.40
C TYR A 469 -5.76 7.60 -6.93
N GLY A 470 -4.86 7.99 -7.84
CA GLY A 470 -3.62 8.67 -7.47
C GLY A 470 -2.54 7.71 -6.99
N THR A 471 -1.57 8.23 -6.24
CA THR A 471 -0.45 7.48 -5.64
C THR A 471 -0.27 7.83 -4.16
N GLY A 472 -1.37 8.16 -3.48
CA GLY A 472 -1.35 8.66 -2.09
C GLY A 472 -0.67 10.03 -1.92
N SER A 473 -0.33 10.72 -3.01
CA SER A 473 0.37 12.03 -3.01
C SER A 473 -0.56 13.19 -3.36
N ASN A 474 -1.86 13.04 -3.04
CA ASN A 474 -2.90 14.02 -3.34
C ASN A 474 -3.05 14.34 -4.85
N ASN A 475 -2.78 13.35 -5.70
CA ASN A 475 -2.80 13.43 -7.18
C ASN A 475 -3.89 12.57 -7.84
N GLN A 476 -4.84 12.05 -7.07
CA GLN A 476 -6.06 11.44 -7.60
C GLN A 476 -6.82 12.43 -8.48
N ALA A 477 -7.55 11.92 -9.47
CA ALA A 477 -8.26 12.76 -10.42
C ALA A 477 -9.49 12.07 -11.00
N LEU A 478 -10.43 12.86 -11.50
CA LEU A 478 -11.49 12.40 -12.39
C LEU A 478 -11.22 12.98 -13.78
N TYR A 479 -11.06 12.11 -14.78
CA TYR A 479 -10.80 12.50 -16.16
C TYR A 479 -11.97 12.17 -17.09
N ARG A 480 -12.13 12.99 -18.13
CA ARG A 480 -12.90 12.68 -19.33
C ARG A 480 -11.96 12.63 -20.52
N ILE A 481 -11.87 11.47 -21.16
CA ILE A 481 -11.04 11.23 -22.34
C ILE A 481 -11.92 11.37 -23.59
N GLU A 482 -11.55 12.32 -24.43
CA GLU A 482 -12.29 12.74 -25.61
C GLU A 482 -11.53 12.36 -26.88
N TYR A 483 -12.22 11.91 -27.92
CA TYR A 483 -11.64 11.78 -29.26
C TYR A 483 -11.79 13.10 -30.01
N ILE A 484 -10.69 13.66 -30.46
CA ILE A 484 -10.61 14.95 -31.16
C ILE A 484 -10.08 14.83 -32.59
N GLY A 485 -9.61 13.65 -33.00
CA GLY A 485 -9.09 13.43 -34.36
C GLY A 485 -7.97 14.41 -34.74
N SER A 486 -7.06 14.67 -33.80
CA SER A 486 -5.95 15.63 -33.90
C SER A 486 -6.39 17.09 -34.10
N ALA A 487 -7.63 17.45 -33.73
CA ALA A 487 -8.07 18.84 -33.64
C ALA A 487 -7.36 19.60 -32.51
N ASN A 488 -7.59 20.91 -32.44
CA ASN A 488 -7.11 21.77 -31.36
C ASN A 488 -7.55 21.22 -29.99
N ARG A 489 -6.66 21.22 -28.99
CA ARG A 489 -6.94 20.65 -27.67
C ARG A 489 -7.51 21.71 -26.73
N ASN A 490 -8.30 21.28 -25.76
CA ASN A 490 -8.76 22.18 -24.71
C ASN A 490 -7.55 22.68 -23.92
N PRO A 491 -7.48 23.98 -23.59
CA PRO A 491 -6.43 24.48 -22.71
C PRO A 491 -6.56 23.83 -21.32
N ILE A 492 -5.44 23.61 -20.66
CA ILE A 492 -5.35 23.06 -19.31
C ILE A 492 -5.42 24.23 -18.32
N ALA A 493 -6.50 24.33 -17.55
CA ALA A 493 -6.61 25.29 -16.47
C ALA A 493 -5.92 24.76 -15.19
N LYS A 494 -5.24 25.65 -14.47
CA LYS A 494 -4.76 25.42 -13.10
C LYS A 494 -5.15 26.61 -12.24
N ALA A 495 -5.88 26.35 -11.17
CA ALA A 495 -6.33 27.35 -10.21
C ALA A 495 -5.75 27.05 -8.83
N SER A 496 -5.28 28.07 -8.13
CA SER A 496 -4.92 27.97 -6.71
C SER A 496 -5.29 29.24 -5.96
N ALA A 497 -5.34 29.14 -4.64
CA ALA A 497 -5.60 30.25 -3.73
C ALA A 497 -4.55 30.26 -2.62
N ASP A 498 -4.20 31.45 -2.12
CA ASP A 498 -3.29 31.60 -0.98
C ASP A 498 -3.90 31.14 0.35
N ARG A 499 -5.24 31.11 0.44
CA ARG A 499 -6.01 30.53 1.53
C ARG A 499 -7.38 30.07 1.04
N THR A 500 -7.89 28.99 1.62
CA THR A 500 -9.19 28.40 1.29
C THR A 500 -10.19 28.48 2.45
N SER A 501 -9.80 29.06 3.59
CA SER A 501 -10.66 29.22 4.76
C SER A 501 -10.28 30.44 5.59
N GLY A 502 -11.22 30.96 6.38
CA GLY A 502 -10.97 32.01 7.38
C GLY A 502 -12.21 32.85 7.72
N PRO A 503 -12.13 33.78 8.69
CA PRO A 503 -13.26 34.60 9.11
C PRO A 503 -13.66 35.63 8.04
N ALA A 504 -14.94 36.02 8.03
CA ALA A 504 -15.38 37.16 7.23
C ALA A 504 -14.92 38.50 7.85
N PRO A 505 -14.50 39.49 7.04
CA PRO A 505 -14.28 39.40 5.60
C PRO A 505 -12.97 38.65 5.27
N LEU A 506 -13.04 37.72 4.32
CA LEU A 506 -11.88 36.93 3.87
C LEU A 506 -11.40 37.45 2.51
N THR A 507 -10.20 38.01 2.46
CA THR A 507 -9.52 38.34 1.19
C THR A 507 -8.68 37.16 0.74
N VAL A 508 -8.85 36.75 -0.52
CA VAL A 508 -8.18 35.61 -1.15
C VAL A 508 -7.47 36.09 -2.42
N ALA A 509 -6.20 35.75 -2.56
CA ALA A 509 -5.44 35.93 -3.79
C ALA A 509 -5.49 34.64 -4.60
N PHE A 510 -6.06 34.73 -5.79
CA PHE A 510 -6.15 33.60 -6.72
C PHE A 510 -5.02 33.65 -7.74
N SER A 511 -4.59 32.47 -8.18
CA SER A 511 -3.54 32.29 -9.18
C SER A 511 -3.99 31.34 -10.28
N SER A 512 -3.63 31.68 -11.52
CA SER A 512 -3.78 30.81 -12.69
C SER A 512 -2.47 30.11 -13.10
N ALA A 513 -1.43 30.21 -12.26
CA ALA A 513 -0.10 29.67 -12.56
C ALA A 513 -0.15 28.17 -12.87
N GLY A 514 0.52 27.77 -13.96
CA GLY A 514 0.49 26.40 -14.49
C GLY A 514 -0.59 26.15 -15.53
N SER A 515 -1.51 27.11 -15.77
CA SER A 515 -2.43 27.02 -16.90
C SER A 515 -1.66 27.10 -18.22
N SER A 516 -2.03 26.28 -19.20
CA SER A 516 -1.33 26.20 -20.49
C SER A 516 -2.27 25.79 -21.62
N ASP A 517 -1.94 26.23 -22.83
CA ASP A 517 -2.53 25.71 -24.05
C ASP A 517 -1.60 24.62 -24.62
N PRO A 518 -2.08 23.40 -24.92
CA PRO A 518 -1.23 22.34 -25.48
C PRO A 518 -0.55 22.71 -26.81
N GLU A 519 -1.13 23.64 -27.57
CA GLU A 519 -0.57 24.19 -28.81
C GLU A 519 0.33 25.42 -28.59
N GLY A 520 0.49 25.88 -27.34
CA GLY A 520 1.32 27.03 -26.97
C GLY A 520 0.67 28.40 -27.23
N GLY A 521 -0.63 28.43 -27.50
CA GLY A 521 -1.42 29.64 -27.68
C GLY A 521 -1.53 30.50 -26.41
N ALA A 522 -1.73 31.80 -26.62
CA ALA A 522 -1.93 32.74 -25.51
C ALA A 522 -3.34 32.58 -24.91
N LEU A 523 -3.41 32.40 -23.59
CA LEU A 523 -4.67 32.22 -22.86
C LEU A 523 -5.31 33.54 -22.46
N THR A 524 -6.65 33.56 -22.48
CA THR A 524 -7.47 34.55 -21.79
C THR A 524 -8.13 33.93 -20.56
N TYR A 525 -8.45 34.75 -19.55
CA TYR A 525 -8.87 34.30 -18.22
C TYR A 525 -10.24 34.87 -17.87
N ALA A 526 -11.10 34.05 -17.27
CA ALA A 526 -12.34 34.46 -16.66
C ALA A 526 -12.54 33.72 -15.34
N TRP A 527 -12.67 34.47 -14.25
CA TRP A 527 -12.97 33.96 -12.92
C TRP A 527 -14.44 34.23 -12.58
N ASN A 528 -15.11 33.21 -12.05
CA ASN A 528 -16.38 33.34 -11.34
C ASN A 528 -16.14 32.95 -9.87
N PHE A 529 -16.42 33.87 -8.94
CA PHE A 529 -16.10 33.66 -7.53
C PHE A 529 -17.21 32.93 -6.74
N GLY A 530 -18.30 32.52 -7.40
CA GLY A 530 -19.40 31.80 -6.75
C GLY A 530 -20.34 32.67 -5.91
N ASP A 531 -20.08 33.98 -5.82
CA ASP A 531 -20.93 34.97 -5.12
C ASP A 531 -21.65 35.93 -6.10
N GLY A 532 -21.64 35.60 -7.39
CA GLY A 532 -22.17 36.43 -8.47
C GLY A 532 -21.19 37.46 -9.04
N THR A 533 -19.99 37.61 -8.46
CA THR A 533 -18.95 38.50 -9.00
C THR A 533 -17.95 37.75 -9.88
N THR A 534 -17.28 38.47 -10.79
CA THR A 534 -16.35 37.91 -11.78
C THR A 534 -15.09 38.77 -11.95
N SER A 535 -14.05 38.23 -12.60
CA SER A 535 -12.84 38.97 -13.00
C SER A 535 -12.24 38.40 -14.27
N THR A 536 -11.54 39.22 -15.06
CA THR A 536 -10.76 38.78 -16.23
C THR A 536 -9.24 38.85 -16.00
N ALA A 537 -8.80 39.22 -14.79
CA ALA A 537 -7.38 39.20 -14.45
C ALA A 537 -6.89 37.76 -14.32
N ALA A 538 -5.64 37.49 -14.73
CA ALA A 538 -5.03 36.16 -14.58
C ALA A 538 -4.91 35.75 -13.11
N ASN A 539 -4.52 36.70 -12.22
CA ASN A 539 -4.32 36.47 -10.79
C ASN A 539 -5.08 37.54 -9.97
N PRO A 540 -6.41 37.42 -9.82
CA PRO A 540 -7.22 38.42 -9.13
C PRO A 540 -7.11 38.30 -7.60
N SER A 541 -7.42 39.40 -6.91
CA SER A 541 -7.70 39.41 -5.47
C SER A 541 -9.20 39.62 -5.25
N LYS A 542 -9.81 38.82 -4.38
CA LYS A 542 -11.25 38.83 -4.09
C LYS A 542 -11.49 38.80 -2.59
N THR A 543 -12.34 39.71 -2.11
CA THR A 543 -12.83 39.71 -0.72
C THR A 543 -14.25 39.17 -0.66
N TYR A 544 -14.47 38.15 0.17
CA TYR A 544 -15.77 37.62 0.52
C TYR A 544 -16.21 38.24 1.85
N SER A 545 -17.32 38.97 1.85
CA SER A 545 -17.80 39.71 3.03
C SER A 545 -18.78 38.92 3.91
N ALA A 546 -19.37 37.84 3.39
CA ALA A 546 -20.36 37.03 4.09
C ALA A 546 -19.85 35.60 4.29
N ASN A 547 -20.22 35.00 5.42
CA ASN A 547 -19.95 33.60 5.70
C ASN A 547 -20.63 32.69 4.66
N GLY A 548 -19.97 31.60 4.29
CA GLY A 548 -20.47 30.66 3.29
C GLY A 548 -19.35 29.90 2.59
N ALA A 549 -19.71 28.85 1.86
CA ALA A 549 -18.80 28.14 0.96
C ALA A 549 -18.97 28.68 -0.47
N TYR A 550 -17.87 29.08 -1.09
CA TYR A 550 -17.83 29.63 -2.43
C TYR A 550 -16.95 28.76 -3.32
N THR A 551 -17.40 28.47 -4.54
CA THR A 551 -16.57 27.79 -5.55
C THR A 551 -16.05 28.85 -6.53
N ALA A 552 -14.76 29.16 -6.43
CA ALA A 552 -14.08 30.04 -7.36
C ALA A 552 -13.60 29.25 -8.57
N THR A 553 -14.24 29.46 -9.72
CA THR A 553 -13.95 28.76 -10.98
C THR A 553 -13.14 29.65 -11.91
N LEU A 554 -11.95 29.20 -12.29
CA LEU A 554 -11.18 29.73 -13.40
C LEU A 554 -11.64 29.05 -14.69
N THR A 555 -11.93 29.85 -15.71
CA THR A 555 -12.03 29.42 -17.11
C THR A 555 -10.88 30.05 -17.88
N VAL A 556 -10.05 29.23 -18.51
CA VAL A 556 -9.06 29.70 -19.50
C VAL A 556 -9.58 29.41 -20.90
N ARG A 557 -9.28 30.30 -21.84
CA ARG A 557 -9.68 30.18 -23.24
C ARG A 557 -8.50 30.41 -24.16
N ASP A 558 -8.33 29.52 -25.13
CA ASP A 558 -7.30 29.61 -26.16
C ASP A 558 -7.71 30.53 -27.34
N PRO A 559 -6.80 30.81 -28.30
CA PRO A 559 -7.11 31.63 -29.47
C PRO A 559 -8.20 31.07 -30.40
N GLN A 560 -8.44 29.77 -30.38
CA GLN A 560 -9.41 29.04 -31.20
C GLN A 560 -10.80 28.98 -30.57
N GLY A 561 -10.92 29.41 -29.32
CA GLY A 561 -12.15 29.50 -28.56
C GLY A 561 -12.47 28.28 -27.70
N LEU A 562 -11.58 27.28 -27.58
CA LEU A 562 -11.77 26.18 -26.63
C LEU A 562 -11.46 26.65 -25.21
N THR A 563 -12.01 25.93 -24.23
CA THR A 563 -11.91 26.31 -22.83
C THR A 563 -11.56 25.15 -21.93
N GLY A 564 -10.80 25.44 -20.88
CA GLY A 564 -10.55 24.57 -19.75
C GLY A 564 -10.94 25.25 -18.46
N THR A 565 -11.32 24.47 -17.46
CA THR A 565 -11.78 24.97 -16.16
C THR A 565 -11.03 24.32 -15.01
N ALA A 566 -10.86 25.08 -13.93
CA ALA A 566 -10.33 24.61 -12.66
C ALA A 566 -10.99 25.38 -11.52
N SER A 567 -11.25 24.73 -10.40
CA SER A 567 -12.02 25.32 -9.29
C SER A 567 -11.26 25.24 -7.96
N VAL A 568 -11.53 26.21 -7.08
CA VAL A 568 -11.04 26.23 -5.70
C VAL A 568 -12.22 26.52 -4.77
N ILE A 569 -12.42 25.67 -3.76
CA ILE A 569 -13.45 25.88 -2.73
C ILE A 569 -12.89 26.80 -1.64
N VAL A 570 -13.65 27.84 -1.29
CA VAL A 570 -13.32 28.81 -0.23
C VAL A 570 -14.43 28.82 0.82
N THR A 571 -14.09 28.49 2.06
CA THR A 571 -15.01 28.49 3.22
C THR A 571 -14.80 29.75 4.06
N VAL A 572 -15.79 30.63 4.08
CA VAL A 572 -15.74 31.90 4.81
C VAL A 572 -16.55 31.80 6.09
N GLY A 573 -16.00 32.27 7.20
CA GLY A 573 -16.59 32.23 8.53
C GLY A 573 -16.05 31.13 9.45
N ASN A 574 -15.18 30.26 8.93
CA ASN A 574 -14.50 29.20 9.68
C ASN A 574 -13.07 29.08 9.16
N THR A 575 -12.09 28.87 10.04
CA THR A 575 -10.70 28.62 9.66
C THR A 575 -10.43 27.13 9.75
N ALA A 576 -9.75 26.53 8.77
CA ALA A 576 -9.33 25.13 8.92
C ALA A 576 -8.35 24.99 10.10
N PRO A 577 -8.46 23.94 10.92
CA PRO A 577 -7.65 23.80 12.11
C PRO A 577 -6.18 23.57 11.74
N ALA A 578 -5.24 24.03 12.56
CA ALA A 578 -3.83 23.69 12.40
C ALA A 578 -3.52 22.43 13.22
N VAL A 579 -3.26 21.31 12.54
CA VAL A 579 -2.88 20.03 13.16
C VAL A 579 -1.40 19.80 12.93
N THR A 580 -0.65 19.46 13.97
CA THR A 580 0.76 19.08 13.86
C THR A 580 1.03 17.83 14.70
N LEU A 581 1.41 16.76 14.02
CA LEU A 581 1.93 15.55 14.64
C LEU A 581 3.42 15.76 14.94
N THR A 582 3.80 15.97 16.20
CA THR A 582 5.18 16.28 16.59
C THR A 582 6.02 15.03 16.88
N THR A 583 5.37 13.99 17.39
CA THR A 583 5.95 12.67 17.63
C THR A 583 5.04 11.63 16.99
N PRO A 584 5.55 10.61 16.28
CA PRO A 584 6.97 10.38 15.96
C PRO A 584 7.56 11.43 15.00
N ALA A 585 8.90 11.50 14.93
CA ALA A 585 9.57 12.38 13.97
C ALA A 585 9.45 11.83 12.53
N ASP A 586 9.46 12.71 11.53
CA ASP A 586 9.40 12.28 10.13
C ASP A 586 10.72 11.62 9.73
N GLY A 587 10.64 10.42 9.18
CA GLY A 587 11.77 9.54 8.89
C GLY A 587 12.30 8.74 10.10
N GLN A 588 11.61 8.74 11.25
CA GLN A 588 12.08 8.01 12.43
C GLN A 588 12.23 6.50 12.16
N PRO A 589 13.38 5.89 12.47
CA PRO A 589 13.54 4.45 12.37
C PRO A 589 12.64 3.69 13.37
N PHE A 590 11.96 2.65 12.91
CA PHE A 590 11.11 1.76 13.73
C PHE A 590 11.26 0.30 13.30
N SER A 591 10.70 -0.61 14.08
CA SER A 591 10.55 -2.02 13.70
C SER A 591 9.10 -2.44 13.83
N PHE A 592 8.65 -3.35 12.97
CA PHE A 592 7.34 -3.99 13.13
C PHE A 592 7.26 -4.71 14.47
N GLY A 593 6.11 -4.59 15.16
CA GLY A 593 5.96 -4.96 16.57
C GLY A 593 6.33 -3.86 17.58
N ASP A 594 6.96 -2.76 17.17
CA ASP A 594 7.24 -1.63 18.07
C ASP A 594 5.95 -0.96 18.55
N THR A 595 5.95 -0.48 19.79
CA THR A 595 4.94 0.47 20.27
C THR A 595 5.45 1.88 20.09
N VAL A 596 4.87 2.62 19.14
CA VAL A 596 5.31 3.96 18.76
C VAL A 596 4.46 5.00 19.49
N PRO A 597 5.08 5.91 20.28
CA PRO A 597 4.36 7.00 20.91
C PRO A 597 3.97 8.07 19.89
N PHE A 598 2.86 8.77 20.13
CA PHE A 598 2.47 9.93 19.36
C PHE A 598 2.16 11.14 20.24
N GLN A 599 2.37 12.33 19.69
CA GLN A 599 2.00 13.61 20.28
C GLN A 599 1.51 14.53 19.17
N VAL A 600 0.35 15.13 19.37
CA VAL A 600 -0.31 16.05 18.45
C VAL A 600 -0.56 17.36 19.16
N THR A 601 -0.36 18.46 18.44
CA THR A 601 -0.84 19.79 18.82
C THR A 601 -1.86 20.24 17.80
N VAL A 602 -3.02 20.69 18.29
CA VAL A 602 -4.09 21.24 17.46
C VAL A 602 -4.42 22.64 17.95
N SER A 603 -4.59 23.58 17.03
CA SER A 603 -5.10 24.92 17.33
C SER A 603 -6.13 25.32 16.29
N ASP A 604 -7.21 25.93 16.76
CA ASP A 604 -8.28 26.44 15.92
C ASP A 604 -8.75 27.81 16.48
N PRO A 605 -8.78 28.88 15.65
CA PRO A 605 -9.15 30.21 16.12
C PRO A 605 -10.59 30.30 16.63
N GLU A 606 -11.51 29.54 16.05
CA GLU A 606 -12.95 29.60 16.35
C GLU A 606 -13.34 28.65 17.49
N ASP A 607 -12.64 27.53 17.65
CA ASP A 607 -13.01 26.48 18.60
C ASP A 607 -12.40 26.58 19.99
N GLY A 608 -11.40 27.45 20.17
CA GLY A 608 -10.75 27.70 21.47
C GLY A 608 -9.92 26.50 21.93
N THR A 609 -10.10 26.08 23.19
CA THR A 609 -9.40 24.89 23.72
C THR A 609 -9.92 23.62 23.03
N ILE A 610 -9.02 22.90 22.37
CA ILE A 610 -9.36 21.67 21.65
C ILE A 610 -9.59 20.50 22.61
N ASP A 611 -10.70 19.79 22.40
CA ASP A 611 -10.93 18.50 23.05
C ASP A 611 -10.13 17.41 22.33
N CYS A 612 -9.13 16.88 23.01
CA CYS A 612 -8.26 15.83 22.50
C CYS A 612 -9.00 14.53 22.14
N ALA A 613 -10.22 14.30 22.67
CA ALA A 613 -11.02 13.15 22.25
C ALA A 613 -11.47 13.23 20.79
N GLY A 614 -11.50 14.43 20.19
CA GLY A 614 -11.81 14.65 18.78
C GLY A 614 -10.62 14.52 17.84
N VAL A 615 -9.40 14.39 18.37
CA VAL A 615 -8.18 14.16 17.57
C VAL A 615 -8.04 12.66 17.32
N THR A 616 -7.89 12.26 16.06
CA THR A 616 -7.60 10.87 15.68
C THR A 616 -6.17 10.78 15.19
N VAL A 617 -5.44 9.75 15.60
CA VAL A 617 -4.14 9.36 15.08
C VAL A 617 -4.25 7.95 14.54
N ALA A 618 -4.02 7.81 13.24
CA ALA A 618 -4.08 6.54 12.54
C ALA A 618 -2.68 6.08 12.14
N TYR A 619 -2.43 4.79 12.27
CA TYR A 619 -1.28 4.11 11.68
C TYR A 619 -1.70 3.50 10.35
N PHE A 620 -0.92 3.79 9.33
CA PHE A 620 -1.03 3.21 8.01
C PHE A 620 0.22 2.38 7.72
N LEU A 621 0.03 1.23 7.11
CA LEU A 621 1.10 0.48 6.48
C LEU A 621 1.22 0.95 5.04
N GLY A 622 2.37 1.55 4.71
CA GLY A 622 2.71 1.91 3.35
C GLY A 622 3.47 0.79 2.67
N HIS A 623 3.15 0.54 1.41
CA HIS A 623 3.95 -0.29 0.53
C HIS A 623 3.93 0.23 -0.89
N ASP A 624 5.09 0.15 -1.54
CA ASP A 624 5.40 0.62 -2.89
C ASP A 624 4.97 2.08 -3.14
N SER A 625 3.72 2.30 -3.58
CA SER A 625 3.19 3.63 -3.92
C SER A 625 1.90 4.03 -3.19
N HIS A 626 1.44 3.27 -2.21
CA HIS A 626 0.23 3.62 -1.46
C HIS A 626 0.30 3.14 0.00
N ARG A 627 -0.77 3.36 0.76
CA ARG A 627 -0.85 3.01 2.18
C ARG A 627 -2.27 2.62 2.57
N HIS A 628 -2.40 1.66 3.47
CA HIS A 628 -3.66 1.21 4.05
C HIS A 628 -3.72 1.59 5.51
N GLN A 629 -4.86 2.10 5.98
CA GLN A 629 -5.05 2.33 7.41
C GLN A 629 -5.22 0.98 8.11
N ILE A 630 -4.37 0.70 9.08
CA ILE A 630 -4.42 -0.56 9.83
C ILE A 630 -5.14 -0.36 11.17
N THR A 631 -4.77 0.69 11.90
CA THR A 631 -5.36 0.95 13.21
C THR A 631 -5.37 2.44 13.53
N SER A 632 -6.15 2.84 14.52
CA SER A 632 -6.22 4.23 14.96
C SER A 632 -6.53 4.35 16.44
N LYS A 633 -6.24 5.54 16.98
CA LYS A 633 -6.51 5.90 18.37
C LYS A 633 -6.93 7.36 18.43
N THR A 634 -7.78 7.70 19.39
CA THR A 634 -8.10 9.10 19.67
C THR A 634 -7.22 9.66 20.79
N GLY A 635 -6.98 10.97 20.76
CA GLY A 635 -6.17 11.67 21.75
C GLY A 635 -5.10 12.58 21.14
N CYS A 636 -4.68 13.61 21.89
CA CYS A 636 -3.51 14.42 21.52
C CYS A 636 -2.19 13.76 21.91
N SER A 637 -2.20 12.70 22.72
CA SER A 637 -1.01 11.94 23.07
C SER A 637 -1.37 10.49 23.36
N GLY A 638 -0.40 9.59 23.17
CA GLY A 638 -0.59 8.17 23.41
C GLY A 638 0.48 7.34 22.72
N SER A 639 0.14 6.10 22.43
CA SER A 639 0.94 5.18 21.63
C SER A 639 0.05 4.22 20.85
N ILE A 640 0.57 3.76 19.71
CA ILE A 640 0.00 2.73 18.86
C ILE A 640 1.00 1.58 18.79
N ALA A 641 0.54 0.36 18.99
CA ALA A 641 1.33 -0.83 18.71
C ALA A 641 1.30 -1.05 17.19
N VAL A 642 2.46 -1.00 16.54
CA VAL A 642 2.61 -1.33 15.14
C VAL A 642 2.56 -2.86 15.03
N PRO A 643 1.65 -3.44 14.24
CA PRO A 643 1.60 -4.89 14.06
C PRO A 643 2.94 -5.46 13.60
N VAL A 644 3.18 -6.73 13.92
CA VAL A 644 4.28 -7.47 13.28
C VAL A 644 3.83 -7.74 11.86
N ASP A 645 4.57 -7.26 10.86
CA ASP A 645 4.26 -7.58 9.48
C ASP A 645 4.59 -9.06 9.22
N GLY A 646 3.57 -9.81 8.81
CA GLY A 646 3.68 -11.18 8.32
C GLY A 646 2.83 -11.39 7.06
N GLU A 647 2.37 -10.29 6.46
CA GLU A 647 1.34 -10.25 5.42
C GLU A 647 1.93 -9.96 4.04
N HIS A 648 3.09 -9.29 3.98
CA HIS A 648 3.73 -8.86 2.75
C HIS A 648 4.82 -9.84 2.29
N ASP A 649 5.05 -9.89 0.97
CA ASP A 649 6.17 -10.61 0.39
C ASP A 649 7.50 -10.06 0.92
N ALA A 650 8.51 -10.93 1.02
CA ALA A 650 9.81 -10.54 1.55
C ALA A 650 10.51 -9.45 0.71
N ALA A 651 10.13 -9.25 -0.56
CA ALA A 651 10.65 -8.21 -1.44
C ALA A 651 9.83 -6.90 -1.42
N ALA A 652 8.78 -6.80 -0.58
CA ALA A 652 7.91 -5.63 -0.57
C ALA A 652 8.58 -4.42 0.11
N ASN A 653 8.51 -3.25 -0.52
CA ASN A 653 9.02 -2.00 0.06
C ASN A 653 8.04 -1.42 1.08
N ILE A 654 8.11 -1.92 2.31
CA ILE A 654 7.20 -1.54 3.40
C ILE A 654 7.73 -0.40 4.27
N TYR A 655 6.82 0.46 4.74
CA TYR A 655 7.12 1.57 5.66
C TYR A 655 5.90 1.94 6.51
N GLY A 656 6.11 2.63 7.63
CA GLY A 656 5.03 3.07 8.50
C GLY A 656 4.60 4.49 8.19
N VAL A 657 3.33 4.83 8.35
CA VAL A 657 2.87 6.23 8.34
C VAL A 657 1.94 6.47 9.52
N PHE A 658 2.22 7.52 10.28
CA PHE A 658 1.30 8.02 11.31
C PHE A 658 0.64 9.29 10.78
N GLU A 659 -0.68 9.37 10.79
CA GLU A 659 -1.43 10.54 10.39
C GLU A 659 -2.36 10.99 11.52
N ALA A 660 -2.20 12.23 11.96
CA ALA A 660 -3.13 12.89 12.86
C ALA A 660 -4.16 13.66 12.05
N SER A 661 -5.43 13.62 12.46
CA SER A 661 -6.53 14.38 11.86
C SER A 661 -7.42 15.00 12.93
N TYR A 662 -7.91 16.20 12.66
CA TYR A 662 -8.95 16.86 13.48
C TYR A 662 -9.94 17.58 12.58
N THR A 663 -11.23 17.46 12.91
CA THR A 663 -12.32 18.20 12.26
C THR A 663 -12.89 19.18 13.26
N ASP A 664 -12.89 20.46 12.90
CA ASP A 664 -13.44 21.53 13.73
C ASP A 664 -14.99 21.50 13.75
N ARG A 665 -15.60 22.34 14.60
CA ARG A 665 -17.07 22.43 14.70
C ARG A 665 -17.73 23.05 13.45
N GLY A 666 -16.99 23.80 12.65
CA GLY A 666 -17.43 24.30 11.35
C GLY A 666 -17.35 23.26 10.23
N GLY A 667 -16.81 22.07 10.51
CA GLY A 667 -16.74 20.93 9.60
C GLY A 667 -15.50 20.90 8.70
N LEU A 668 -14.48 21.73 8.93
CA LEU A 668 -13.22 21.64 8.18
C LEU A 668 -12.25 20.67 8.87
N THR A 669 -11.60 19.84 8.08
CA THR A 669 -10.63 18.84 8.54
C THR A 669 -9.23 19.20 8.08
N SER A 670 -8.26 19.08 8.98
CA SER A 670 -6.84 19.13 8.64
C SER A 670 -6.13 17.88 9.11
N THR A 671 -5.06 17.50 8.41
CA THR A 671 -4.23 16.36 8.74
C THR A 671 -2.75 16.73 8.86
N SER A 672 -1.98 15.89 9.55
CA SER A 672 -0.52 15.95 9.61
C SER A 672 0.04 14.54 9.66
N ALA A 673 0.83 14.16 8.66
CA ALA A 673 1.42 12.83 8.56
C ALA A 673 2.94 12.81 8.85
N ARG A 674 3.44 11.64 9.27
CA ARG A 674 4.85 11.33 9.51
C ARG A 674 5.14 9.94 8.96
N THR A 675 6.13 9.84 8.08
CA THR A 675 6.57 8.57 7.49
C THR A 675 7.70 8.00 8.33
N LEU A 676 7.56 6.77 8.79
CA LEU A 676 8.56 6.05 9.58
C LEU A 676 9.26 5.03 8.70
N GLN A 677 10.55 4.84 8.94
CA GLN A 677 11.38 3.96 8.13
C GLN A 677 11.73 2.68 8.88
N PRO A 678 11.63 1.50 8.26
CA PRO A 678 12.05 0.29 8.94
C PRO A 678 13.56 0.38 9.25
N ARG A 679 13.94 -0.09 10.45
CA ARG A 679 15.34 -0.13 10.87
C ARG A 679 16.18 -1.01 9.95
N HIS A 680 15.61 -2.13 9.51
CA HIS A 680 16.18 -3.05 8.55
C HIS A 680 15.50 -2.86 7.21
N ARG A 681 16.27 -2.64 6.14
CA ARG A 681 15.74 -2.31 4.82
C ARG A 681 16.63 -2.87 3.72
N GLN A 682 16.00 -3.47 2.72
CA GLN A 682 16.61 -3.81 1.43
C GLN A 682 17.11 -2.55 0.71
N ALA A 683 18.32 -2.62 0.17
CA ALA A 683 19.01 -1.46 -0.36
C ALA A 683 18.42 -1.00 -1.70
N GLU A 684 17.84 -1.91 -2.48
CA GLU A 684 17.19 -1.66 -3.77
C GLU A 684 15.92 -0.83 -3.64
N HIS A 685 15.38 -0.68 -2.43
CA HIS A 685 14.25 0.22 -2.12
C HIS A 685 14.68 1.69 -1.97
N TYR A 686 15.73 2.11 -2.66
CA TYR A 686 16.21 3.49 -2.67
C TYR A 686 15.21 4.43 -3.36
N GLY A 687 15.17 5.69 -2.92
CA GLY A 687 14.34 6.73 -3.54
C GLY A 687 15.02 7.42 -4.72
N ALA A 688 16.35 7.56 -4.66
CA ALA A 688 17.16 8.08 -5.76
C ALA A 688 18.52 7.39 -5.78
N GLN A 689 19.17 7.40 -6.94
CA GLN A 689 20.46 6.76 -7.13
C GLN A 689 21.32 7.48 -8.19
N GLN A 690 22.62 7.20 -8.18
CA GLN A 690 23.54 7.51 -9.26
C GLN A 690 24.48 6.31 -9.52
N GLY A 691 24.53 5.88 -10.77
CA GLY A 691 25.51 4.92 -11.31
C GLY A 691 25.23 3.44 -11.05
N VAL A 692 24.29 3.12 -10.16
CA VAL A 692 24.00 1.73 -9.78
C VAL A 692 22.86 1.11 -10.57
N GLN A 693 22.74 -0.22 -10.50
CA GLN A 693 21.63 -0.98 -11.08
C GLN A 693 21.22 -2.12 -10.12
N PRO A 694 19.95 -2.54 -10.13
CA PRO A 694 19.55 -3.77 -9.45
C PRO A 694 20.25 -4.99 -10.05
N ALA A 695 20.66 -5.93 -9.20
CA ALA A 695 21.18 -7.23 -9.62
C ALA A 695 20.37 -8.36 -8.98
N ASP A 696 19.99 -9.37 -9.77
CA ASP A 696 19.20 -10.50 -9.30
C ASP A 696 20.11 -11.56 -8.63
N HIS A 697 19.81 -11.90 -7.38
CA HIS A 697 20.54 -12.85 -6.56
C HIS A 697 19.57 -13.69 -5.72
N ALA A 698 19.44 -14.98 -6.01
CA ALA A 698 18.46 -15.83 -5.32
C ALA A 698 18.69 -15.96 -3.79
N THR A 699 19.91 -15.67 -3.31
CA THR A 699 20.28 -15.69 -1.88
C THR A 699 20.26 -14.30 -1.23
N ALA A 700 19.90 -13.26 -1.99
CA ALA A 700 19.59 -11.93 -1.49
C ALA A 700 18.21 -11.91 -0.83
N GLU A 701 18.01 -11.00 0.12
CA GLU A 701 16.68 -10.71 0.65
C GLU A 701 15.83 -10.13 -0.48
N GLY A 702 14.60 -10.61 -0.68
CA GLY A 702 13.77 -10.21 -1.81
C GLY A 702 14.30 -10.62 -3.20
N GLY A 703 15.43 -11.33 -3.26
CA GLY A 703 16.03 -11.83 -4.50
C GLY A 703 16.84 -10.79 -5.30
N ARG A 704 17.06 -9.58 -4.76
CA ARG A 704 17.76 -8.49 -5.44
C ARG A 704 18.75 -7.74 -4.54
N THR A 705 19.71 -7.09 -5.17
CA THR A 705 20.69 -6.22 -4.51
C THR A 705 20.83 -4.91 -5.28
N VAL A 706 21.45 -3.91 -4.65
CA VAL A 706 22.09 -2.79 -5.36
C VAL A 706 23.47 -3.25 -5.80
N GLY A 707 23.63 -3.50 -7.09
CA GLY A 707 24.89 -3.93 -7.68
C GLY A 707 25.46 -2.91 -8.67
N PHE A 708 26.45 -3.37 -9.44
CA PHE A 708 27.15 -2.54 -10.44
C PHE A 708 27.78 -1.27 -9.85
N THR A 709 28.17 -1.33 -8.58
CA THR A 709 28.66 -0.15 -7.86
C THR A 709 30.07 0.24 -8.30
N ASP A 710 30.28 1.51 -8.62
CA ASP A 710 31.58 2.10 -8.93
C ASP A 710 31.98 3.18 -7.88
N ASP A 711 33.24 3.67 -7.95
CA ASP A 711 33.71 4.73 -7.05
C ASP A 711 32.96 6.04 -7.30
N GLY A 712 32.24 6.51 -6.28
CA GLY A 712 31.47 7.76 -6.32
C GLY A 712 29.97 7.57 -6.55
N ASP A 713 29.53 6.35 -6.85
CA ASP A 713 28.11 6.00 -6.96
C ASP A 713 27.42 6.06 -5.60
N TRP A 714 26.10 6.21 -5.62
CA TRP A 714 25.34 6.32 -4.38
C TRP A 714 23.87 5.94 -4.55
N ILE A 715 23.27 5.58 -3.43
CA ILE A 715 21.82 5.46 -3.26
C ILE A 715 21.38 6.35 -2.09
N SER A 716 20.13 6.81 -2.12
CA SER A 716 19.59 7.66 -1.07
C SER A 716 18.15 7.35 -0.69
N PHE A 717 17.82 7.68 0.55
CA PHE A 717 16.52 7.45 1.17
C PHE A 717 16.04 8.71 1.89
N GLN A 718 14.79 9.08 1.66
CA GLN A 718 14.16 10.23 2.28
C GLN A 718 12.67 9.94 2.54
N PRO A 719 12.12 10.33 3.71
CA PRO A 719 12.77 10.99 4.85
C PRO A 719 13.48 10.01 5.81
N TYR A 720 14.55 10.45 6.49
CA TYR A 720 15.18 9.75 7.62
C TYR A 720 15.49 10.71 8.79
N HIS A 721 15.25 10.28 10.03
CA HIS A 721 15.63 11.00 11.24
C HIS A 721 16.68 10.20 12.03
N LEU A 722 17.95 10.55 11.81
CA LEU A 722 19.10 9.73 12.23
C LEU A 722 19.68 10.12 13.59
N ALA A 723 19.10 11.10 14.30
CA ALA A 723 19.68 11.63 15.53
C ALA A 723 19.96 10.57 16.61
N ASN A 724 19.16 9.50 16.65
CA ASN A 724 19.31 8.39 17.59
C ASN A 724 20.00 7.15 16.99
N ALA A 725 20.43 7.18 15.73
CA ALA A 725 21.11 6.07 15.09
C ALA A 725 22.58 6.01 15.55
N THR A 726 23.00 4.87 16.08
CA THR A 726 24.34 4.69 16.68
C THR A 726 25.22 3.72 15.91
N ARG A 727 24.63 2.88 15.05
CA ARG A 727 25.35 1.93 14.22
C ARG A 727 24.56 1.65 12.94
N ILE A 728 25.29 1.38 11.87
CA ILE A 728 24.75 0.72 10.69
C ILE A 728 25.42 -0.64 10.54
N THR A 729 24.66 -1.63 10.11
CA THR A 729 25.15 -2.92 9.59
C THR A 729 24.64 -3.06 8.16
N ALA A 730 25.51 -3.36 7.20
CA ALA A 730 25.12 -3.63 5.82
C ALA A 730 25.43 -5.10 5.49
N ARG A 731 24.46 -5.79 4.89
CA ARG A 731 24.63 -7.12 4.30
C ARG A 731 25.12 -6.92 2.87
N VAL A 732 26.31 -7.43 2.57
CA VAL A 732 27.01 -7.15 1.29
C VAL A 732 27.61 -8.41 0.71
N SER A 733 27.79 -8.45 -0.62
CA SER A 733 28.57 -9.46 -1.32
C SER A 733 29.57 -8.79 -2.26
N SER A 734 30.69 -9.45 -2.59
CA SER A 734 31.71 -8.86 -3.45
C SER A 734 32.60 -9.95 -4.05
N ALA A 735 32.52 -10.12 -5.38
CA ALA A 735 33.58 -10.79 -6.14
C ALA A 735 34.61 -9.79 -6.71
N GLY A 736 34.35 -8.48 -6.58
CA GLY A 736 35.24 -7.40 -6.97
C GLY A 736 36.34 -7.10 -5.94
N ALA A 737 36.93 -5.91 -6.06
CA ALA A 737 38.00 -5.47 -5.16
C ALA A 737 37.53 -5.06 -3.75
N GLY A 738 36.21 -5.05 -3.51
CA GLY A 738 35.64 -4.45 -2.31
C GLY A 738 35.82 -2.93 -2.29
N GLY A 739 35.71 -2.33 -1.12
CA GLY A 739 35.77 -0.88 -0.95
C GLY A 739 35.23 -0.45 0.40
N ARG A 740 34.44 0.63 0.41
CA ARG A 740 33.73 1.11 1.60
C ARG A 740 32.42 1.78 1.23
N ILE A 741 31.49 1.76 2.17
CA ILE A 741 30.25 2.52 2.15
C ILE A 741 30.41 3.69 3.11
N GLU A 742 30.35 4.91 2.58
CA GLU A 742 30.28 6.13 3.38
C GLU A 742 28.82 6.45 3.68
N VAL A 743 28.45 6.45 4.96
CA VAL A 743 27.11 6.79 5.43
C VAL A 743 27.04 8.29 5.64
N ARG A 744 26.21 8.97 4.86
CA ARG A 744 26.16 10.44 4.83
C ARG A 744 24.75 10.97 5.04
N ALA A 745 24.65 12.19 5.56
CA ALA A 745 23.39 12.91 5.73
C ALA A 745 23.31 14.14 4.81
N GLY A 746 22.12 14.39 4.26
CA GLY A 746 21.75 15.57 3.50
C GLY A 746 22.11 15.52 2.01
N ALA A 747 23.33 15.13 1.66
CA ALA A 747 23.80 14.99 0.28
C ALA A 747 24.86 13.89 0.15
N ALA A 748 25.13 13.42 -1.07
CA ALA A 748 26.23 12.47 -1.34
C ALA A 748 27.61 13.01 -0.91
N THR A 749 27.79 14.33 -0.83
CA THR A 749 28.98 14.99 -0.28
C THR A 749 28.74 15.62 1.10
N GLY A 750 27.60 15.33 1.73
CA GLY A 750 27.16 15.90 3.00
C GLY A 750 27.89 15.32 4.22
N THR A 751 27.32 15.56 5.41
CA THR A 751 27.94 15.16 6.69
C THR A 751 28.20 13.66 6.73
N LEU A 752 29.46 13.26 6.90
CA LEU A 752 29.84 11.86 7.09
C LEU A 752 29.50 11.41 8.51
N LEU A 753 28.67 10.37 8.63
CA LEU A 753 28.22 9.82 9.90
C LEU A 753 29.05 8.61 10.34
N GLY A 754 29.51 7.82 9.36
CA GLY A 754 30.31 6.62 9.57
C GLY A 754 30.76 6.01 8.25
N THR A 755 31.70 5.07 8.33
CA THR A 755 32.27 4.39 7.15
C THR A 755 32.33 2.89 7.41
N VAL A 756 31.67 2.12 6.56
CA VAL A 756 31.63 0.65 6.60
C VAL A 756 32.63 0.12 5.58
N ASN A 757 33.61 -0.67 6.01
CA ASN A 757 34.56 -1.28 5.07
C ASN A 757 33.99 -2.58 4.51
N VAL A 758 34.15 -2.80 3.20
CA VAL A 758 33.67 -3.99 2.48
C VAL A 758 34.89 -4.69 1.88
N ALA A 759 35.16 -5.92 2.32
CA ALA A 759 36.17 -6.78 1.70
C ALA A 759 35.51 -7.68 0.64
N SER A 760 36.31 -8.26 -0.25
CA SER A 760 35.83 -9.34 -1.12
C SER A 760 35.30 -10.48 -0.26
N THR A 761 34.09 -10.95 -0.58
CA THR A 761 33.41 -12.04 0.13
C THR A 761 33.64 -13.40 -0.54
N GLY A 762 34.29 -13.42 -1.70
CA GLY A 762 34.58 -14.62 -2.48
C GLY A 762 33.58 -14.92 -3.60
N GLY A 763 32.50 -14.15 -3.73
CA GLY A 763 31.51 -14.30 -4.80
C GLY A 763 30.31 -13.36 -4.65
N TRP A 764 29.56 -13.17 -5.74
CA TRP A 764 28.38 -12.29 -5.76
C TRP A 764 27.17 -12.83 -4.97
N ASP A 765 27.09 -14.15 -4.78
CA ASP A 765 26.04 -14.80 -3.97
C ASP A 765 26.50 -15.14 -2.54
N THR A 766 27.70 -14.69 -2.15
CA THR A 766 28.27 -14.92 -0.81
C THR A 766 28.16 -13.66 0.04
N PHE A 767 27.15 -13.60 0.89
CA PHE A 767 26.84 -12.44 1.71
C PHE A 767 27.51 -12.46 3.08
N THR A 768 27.95 -11.29 3.54
CA THR A 768 28.45 -11.06 4.90
C THR A 768 27.92 -9.75 5.46
N ASP A 769 27.80 -9.68 6.78
CA ASP A 769 27.49 -8.43 7.47
C ASP A 769 28.77 -7.65 7.78
N VAL A 770 28.74 -6.36 7.46
CA VAL A 770 29.78 -5.38 7.79
C VAL A 770 29.15 -4.21 8.51
N SER A 771 29.85 -3.56 9.44
CA SER A 771 29.21 -2.53 10.28
C SER A 771 30.13 -1.39 10.67
N ALA A 772 29.52 -0.26 11.04
CA ALA A 772 30.22 0.93 11.53
C ALA A 772 29.36 1.68 12.55
N THR A 773 30.02 2.31 13.53
CA THR A 773 29.35 3.26 14.44
C THR A 773 29.00 4.54 13.70
N LEU A 774 27.85 5.11 14.04
CA LEU A 774 27.36 6.39 13.51
C LEU A 774 27.47 7.48 14.57
N SER A 775 27.85 8.68 14.14
CA SER A 775 27.93 9.86 15.00
C SER A 775 27.71 11.15 14.18
N GLY A 776 27.42 12.27 14.85
CA GLY A 776 27.27 13.57 14.19
C GLY A 776 26.02 13.69 13.31
N ALA A 777 25.00 12.86 13.55
CA ALA A 777 23.74 12.95 12.82
C ALA A 777 23.03 14.29 13.07
N PRO A 778 22.40 14.90 12.05
CA PRO A 778 21.57 16.08 12.24
C PRO A 778 20.42 15.82 13.22
N ALA A 779 20.02 16.87 13.96
CA ALA A 779 18.93 16.78 14.93
C ALA A 779 17.53 16.70 14.29
N GLY A 780 17.40 17.04 13.01
CA GLY A 780 16.13 17.00 12.27
C GLY A 780 16.13 15.94 11.16
N THR A 781 14.98 15.80 10.50
CA THR A 781 14.81 14.95 9.33
C THR A 781 15.79 15.35 8.22
N THR A 782 16.38 14.35 7.56
CA THR A 782 17.40 14.48 6.54
C THR A 782 17.25 13.37 5.49
N THR A 783 18.12 13.40 4.48
CA THR A 783 18.26 12.33 3.49
C THR A 783 19.45 11.46 3.90
N LEU A 784 19.25 10.15 4.01
CA LEU A 784 20.32 9.18 4.22
C LEU A 784 20.95 8.84 2.86
N TYR A 785 22.27 8.96 2.74
CA TYR A 785 23.05 8.54 1.59
C TYR A 785 23.98 7.39 1.96
N LEU A 786 24.00 6.35 1.14
CA LEU A 786 25.04 5.34 1.13
C LEU A 786 25.89 5.60 -0.13
N VAL A 787 27.12 6.06 0.07
CA VAL A 787 28.03 6.41 -1.03
C VAL A 787 29.13 5.37 -1.14
N PHE A 788 29.24 4.78 -2.32
CA PHE A 788 30.16 3.70 -2.61
C PHE A 788 31.50 4.28 -3.01
N ARG A 789 32.56 3.73 -2.43
CA ARG A 789 33.93 4.17 -2.69
C ARG A 789 34.85 2.98 -2.84
N GLY A 790 35.73 3.05 -3.82
CA GLY A 790 36.61 1.95 -4.20
C GLY A 790 37.96 2.44 -4.74
N PRO A 791 38.85 1.51 -5.11
CA PRO A 791 40.09 1.85 -5.79
C PRO A 791 39.80 2.55 -7.12
N ALA A 792 40.50 3.66 -7.40
CA ALA A 792 40.31 4.41 -8.64
C ALA A 792 40.51 3.54 -9.89
N GLY A 793 39.57 3.61 -10.83
CA GLY A 793 39.61 2.85 -12.08
C GLY A 793 39.15 1.40 -11.97
N GLN A 794 38.62 0.97 -10.82
CA GLN A 794 37.93 -0.30 -10.67
C GLN A 794 36.42 -0.06 -10.55
N GLY A 795 35.65 -0.89 -11.25
CA GLY A 795 34.20 -0.93 -11.14
C GLY A 795 33.71 -2.28 -10.64
N TYR A 796 32.41 -2.42 -10.42
CA TYR A 796 31.80 -3.60 -9.80
C TYR A 796 32.46 -3.90 -8.44
N LEU A 797 32.38 -2.94 -7.52
CA LEU A 797 33.10 -3.01 -6.24
C LEU A 797 32.49 -4.08 -5.33
N PHE A 798 31.19 -3.98 -5.06
CA PHE A 798 30.42 -4.85 -4.19
C PHE A 798 28.92 -4.61 -4.39
N ASP A 799 28.10 -5.57 -3.99
CA ASP A 799 26.66 -5.44 -3.95
C ASP A 799 26.21 -5.18 -2.51
N VAL A 800 25.17 -4.36 -2.36
CA VAL A 800 24.51 -4.13 -1.08
C VAL A 800 23.12 -4.70 -1.15
N ASP A 801 22.84 -5.67 -0.30
CA ASP A 801 21.57 -6.36 -0.21
C ASP A 801 20.62 -5.60 0.72
N ALA A 802 21.00 -5.44 1.98
CA ALA A 802 20.20 -4.74 2.97
C ALA A 802 21.08 -3.97 3.96
N PHE A 803 20.47 -3.08 4.73
CA PHE A 803 21.11 -2.45 5.88
C PHE A 803 20.18 -2.36 7.09
N THR A 804 20.78 -2.38 8.27
CA THR A 804 20.12 -2.27 9.57
C THR A 804 20.70 -1.10 10.37
N LEU A 805 19.84 -0.22 10.87
CA LEU A 805 20.19 0.85 11.81
C LEU A 805 19.86 0.45 13.25
N ASP A 806 20.88 0.45 14.10
CA ASP A 806 20.67 0.38 15.55
C ASP A 806 20.40 1.77 16.10
N THR A 807 19.36 1.90 16.92
CA THR A 807 18.98 3.17 17.55
C THR A 807 19.06 3.08 19.07
N GLY A 808 19.64 4.09 19.73
CA GLY A 808 19.61 4.19 21.19
C GLY A 808 20.55 5.23 21.79
N THR A 809 20.29 5.62 23.03
CA THR A 809 21.25 6.30 23.90
C THR A 809 22.01 5.22 24.68
N PRO A 810 23.34 5.24 24.87
CA PRO A 810 24.03 4.23 25.67
C PRO A 810 23.53 4.28 27.12
N THR A 811 22.65 3.37 27.53
CA THR A 811 22.06 3.36 28.88
C THR A 811 22.85 2.46 29.83
N ALA A 812 23.30 3.06 30.94
CA ALA A 812 23.65 2.29 32.13
C ALA A 812 22.39 1.58 32.64
N GLY A 813 22.51 0.31 33.01
CA GLY A 813 21.38 -0.48 33.51
C GLY A 813 21.87 -1.70 34.26
N ALA A 814 21.01 -2.30 35.07
CA ALA A 814 21.40 -3.46 35.86
C ALA A 814 21.34 -4.75 35.02
N LEU A 815 22.23 -5.69 35.30
CA LEU A 815 22.23 -6.99 34.64
C LEU A 815 21.59 -8.01 35.59
N LYS A 816 20.33 -8.37 35.33
CA LYS A 816 19.55 -9.28 36.16
C LYS A 816 19.72 -10.72 35.67
N GLY A 817 20.19 -11.61 36.53
CA GLY A 817 20.35 -13.03 36.23
C GLY A 817 19.00 -13.74 36.10
N ALA A 818 18.80 -14.51 35.03
CA ALA A 818 17.52 -15.14 34.71
C ALA A 818 17.11 -16.21 35.75
N ALA A 819 18.07 -16.98 36.27
CA ALA A 819 17.80 -17.99 37.29
C ALA A 819 17.51 -17.41 38.68
N SER A 820 18.16 -16.30 39.05
CA SER A 820 18.11 -15.76 40.41
C SER A 820 17.13 -14.61 40.58
N GLY A 821 16.79 -13.91 39.50
CA GLY A 821 16.08 -12.64 39.55
C GLY A 821 16.87 -11.52 40.25
N ARG A 822 18.19 -11.70 40.44
CA ARG A 822 19.09 -10.79 41.17
C ARG A 822 20.06 -10.10 40.21
N CYS A 823 20.60 -8.98 40.63
CA CYS A 823 21.45 -8.14 39.80
C CYS A 823 22.93 -8.50 39.99
N LEU A 824 23.71 -8.34 38.92
CA LEU A 824 25.18 -8.36 38.96
C LEU A 824 25.66 -7.13 39.74
N ASP A 825 26.29 -7.38 40.86
CA ASP A 825 26.61 -6.41 41.91
C ASP A 825 28.10 -6.44 42.23
N VAL A 826 28.70 -5.28 42.46
CA VAL A 826 30.06 -5.20 43.01
C VAL A 826 29.99 -5.28 44.54
N ASN A 827 30.63 -6.31 45.10
CA ASN A 827 30.54 -6.63 46.52
C ASN A 827 30.88 -5.44 47.43
N GLY A 828 29.95 -5.11 48.33
CA GLY A 828 30.09 -4.02 49.29
C GLY A 828 30.22 -2.63 48.66
N ALA A 829 29.79 -2.47 47.40
CA ALA A 829 29.97 -1.26 46.60
C ALA A 829 31.43 -0.76 46.53
N SER A 830 32.39 -1.69 46.67
CA SER A 830 33.81 -1.38 46.65
C SER A 830 34.25 -0.92 45.26
N GLN A 831 35.05 0.15 45.19
CA GLN A 831 35.70 0.60 43.95
C GLN A 831 37.16 0.15 43.87
N ALA A 832 37.62 -0.71 44.79
CA ALA A 832 38.98 -1.23 44.75
C ALA A 832 39.14 -2.27 43.63
N ASN A 833 40.30 -2.27 42.96
CA ASN A 833 40.66 -3.32 42.02
C ASN A 833 40.69 -4.67 42.74
N GLY A 834 40.11 -5.71 42.12
CA GLY A 834 39.95 -7.02 42.74
C GLY A 834 38.66 -7.23 43.52
N ALA A 835 37.79 -6.21 43.64
CA ALA A 835 36.47 -6.41 44.23
C ALA A 835 35.64 -7.38 43.38
N ALA A 836 35.08 -8.40 44.01
CA ALA A 836 34.35 -9.47 43.32
C ALA A 836 32.98 -9.00 42.82
N ALA A 837 32.65 -9.39 41.60
CA ALA A 837 31.29 -9.34 41.10
C ALA A 837 30.48 -10.51 41.67
N GLN A 838 29.22 -10.28 42.03
CA GLN A 838 28.37 -11.26 42.69
C GLN A 838 26.89 -11.03 42.37
N LEU A 839 26.02 -11.95 42.80
CA LEU A 839 24.59 -11.71 42.86
C LEU A 839 24.21 -10.94 44.11
N TRP A 840 23.35 -9.94 43.94
CA TRP A 840 22.67 -9.26 45.03
C TRP A 840 21.26 -8.83 44.61
N ASP A 841 20.36 -8.65 45.58
CA ASP A 841 19.02 -8.13 45.29
C ASP A 841 19.13 -6.78 44.55
N CYS A 842 18.34 -6.63 43.48
CA CYS A 842 18.34 -5.43 42.65
C CYS A 842 17.85 -4.24 43.46
N ASN A 843 18.71 -3.25 43.66
CA ASN A 843 18.44 -2.07 44.49
C ASN A 843 18.72 -0.75 43.76
N GLY A 844 19.12 -0.82 42.49
CA GLY A 844 19.33 0.34 41.62
C GLY A 844 20.58 1.18 41.95
N GLN A 845 21.38 0.78 42.94
CA GLN A 845 22.57 1.51 43.34
C GLN A 845 23.66 1.47 42.27
N ALA A 846 24.58 2.45 42.32
CA ALA A 846 25.64 2.62 41.31
C ALA A 846 26.54 1.38 41.13
N ASN A 847 26.66 0.53 42.15
CA ASN A 847 27.42 -0.73 42.11
C ASN A 847 26.72 -1.87 41.34
N GLN A 848 25.51 -1.62 40.84
CA GLN A 848 24.75 -2.52 39.97
C GLN A 848 24.52 -1.93 38.57
N GLN A 849 24.98 -0.70 38.32
CA GLN A 849 24.76 0.00 37.05
C GLN A 849 25.91 -0.25 36.08
N TRP A 850 25.66 -1.06 35.05
CA TRP A 850 26.68 -1.47 34.08
C TRP A 850 26.45 -0.78 32.73
N THR A 851 27.49 -0.15 32.18
CA THR A 851 27.45 0.51 30.86
C THR A 851 28.24 -0.30 29.85
N SER A 852 27.61 -0.68 28.74
CA SER A 852 28.32 -1.32 27.62
C SER A 852 29.00 -0.25 26.77
N THR A 853 30.26 -0.47 26.36
CA THR A 853 30.99 0.47 25.50
C THR A 853 31.25 -0.11 24.11
N GLY A 854 31.55 0.77 23.14
CA GLY A 854 31.97 0.34 21.80
C GLY A 854 33.28 -0.48 21.77
N ALA A 855 34.05 -0.48 22.84
CA ALA A 855 35.24 -1.32 23.02
C ALA A 855 34.91 -2.73 23.56
N GLN A 856 33.62 -3.09 23.63
CA GLN A 856 33.09 -4.33 24.22
C GLN A 856 33.34 -4.44 25.73
N GLU A 857 33.46 -3.33 26.46
CA GLU A 857 33.63 -3.37 27.91
C GLU A 857 32.28 -3.28 28.63
N LEU A 858 32.18 -3.92 29.80
CA LEU A 858 31.11 -3.68 30.75
C LEU A 858 31.65 -2.83 31.90
N ARG A 859 31.31 -1.55 31.92
CA ARG A 859 31.84 -0.58 32.89
C ARG A 859 30.90 -0.35 34.07
N VAL A 860 31.48 -0.17 35.25
CA VAL A 860 30.80 0.28 36.48
C VAL A 860 31.62 1.43 37.08
N TYR A 861 30.96 2.38 37.75
CA TYR A 861 31.61 3.59 38.29
C TYR A 861 32.41 4.43 37.27
N GLY A 862 32.09 4.33 35.98
CA GLY A 862 32.73 5.06 34.88
C GLY A 862 34.11 4.54 34.45
N GLY A 863 35.01 4.28 35.41
CA GLY A 863 36.41 3.90 35.16
C GLY A 863 36.76 2.43 35.46
N LYS A 864 35.82 1.64 36.00
CA LYS A 864 36.05 0.23 36.32
C LYS A 864 35.38 -0.68 35.30
N CYS A 865 36.07 -1.74 34.91
CA CYS A 865 35.60 -2.72 33.95
C CYS A 865 35.37 -4.07 34.65
N LEU A 866 34.33 -4.79 34.22
CA LEU A 866 34.16 -6.20 34.56
C LEU A 866 35.34 -6.97 33.97
N ASP A 867 36.04 -7.72 34.80
CA ASP A 867 37.36 -8.26 34.48
C ASP A 867 37.44 -9.74 34.91
N VAL A 868 37.92 -10.59 34.01
CA VAL A 868 38.27 -11.98 34.35
C VAL A 868 39.62 -11.98 35.05
N ASN A 869 39.62 -12.29 36.35
CA ASN A 869 40.78 -12.13 37.22
C ASN A 869 42.03 -12.81 36.65
N GLY A 870 43.11 -12.05 36.50
CA GLY A 870 44.40 -12.53 35.99
C GLY A 870 44.36 -13.05 34.55
N ALA A 871 43.35 -12.67 33.75
CA ALA A 871 43.10 -13.19 32.41
C ALA A 871 42.99 -14.73 32.34
N GLY A 872 42.55 -15.37 33.43
CA GLY A 872 42.39 -16.82 33.49
C GLY A 872 41.34 -17.33 32.49
N THR A 873 41.55 -18.55 31.98
CA THR A 873 40.66 -19.20 30.99
C THR A 873 40.01 -20.48 31.52
N ALA A 874 40.29 -20.86 32.77
CA ALA A 874 39.75 -22.06 33.40
C ALA A 874 38.29 -21.87 33.85
N ASP A 875 37.53 -22.95 33.90
CA ASP A 875 36.19 -22.93 34.50
C ASP A 875 36.30 -22.60 35.99
N GLY A 876 35.49 -21.65 36.45
CA GLY A 876 35.50 -21.18 37.82
C GLY A 876 36.45 -20.02 38.10
N THR A 877 37.18 -19.49 37.11
CA THR A 877 37.95 -18.26 37.29
C THR A 877 37.02 -17.12 37.69
N ALA A 878 37.38 -16.43 38.79
CA ALA A 878 36.57 -15.37 39.38
C ALA A 878 36.46 -14.15 38.46
N VAL A 879 35.29 -13.51 38.49
CA VAL A 879 35.04 -12.23 37.83
C VAL A 879 35.05 -11.11 38.87
N ILE A 880 35.84 -10.10 38.62
CA ILE A 880 36.11 -8.97 39.51
C ILE A 880 35.86 -7.66 38.76
N ILE A 881 36.09 -6.53 39.43
CA ILE A 881 36.31 -5.26 38.75
C ILE A 881 37.78 -4.84 38.82
N TRP A 882 38.24 -4.18 37.76
CA TRP A 882 39.57 -3.60 37.67
C TRP A 882 39.51 -2.27 36.91
N ASP A 883 40.55 -1.43 37.01
CA ASP A 883 40.68 -0.26 36.15
C ASP A 883 40.61 -0.67 34.67
N CYS A 884 39.79 0.04 33.89
CA CYS A 884 39.67 -0.22 32.46
C CYS A 884 41.02 0.04 31.78
N ASN A 885 41.58 -0.99 31.15
CA ASN A 885 42.89 -0.98 30.49
C ASN A 885 42.83 -1.52 29.04
N GLY A 886 41.65 -1.89 28.55
CA GLY A 886 41.39 -2.32 27.18
C GLY A 886 41.87 -3.73 26.84
N GLN A 887 42.36 -4.50 27.81
CA GLN A 887 42.84 -5.87 27.59
C GLN A 887 41.68 -6.84 27.31
N ASN A 888 41.99 -7.97 26.67
CA ASN A 888 40.98 -8.93 26.21
C ASN A 888 40.18 -9.61 27.35
N ASN A 889 40.71 -9.65 28.57
CA ASN A 889 40.01 -10.14 29.76
C ASN A 889 38.95 -9.15 30.30
N GLN A 890 38.85 -7.95 29.72
CA GLN A 890 37.82 -6.94 30.02
C GLN A 890 36.76 -6.82 28.91
N LYS A 891 36.88 -7.63 27.85
CA LYS A 891 35.97 -7.60 26.69
C LYS A 891 34.89 -8.66 26.84
N TRP A 892 33.65 -8.24 26.66
CA TRP A 892 32.44 -9.02 26.85
C TRP A 892 31.50 -8.85 25.66
N ARG A 893 31.02 -9.96 25.12
CA ARG A 893 30.01 -9.99 24.07
C ARG A 893 28.65 -10.31 24.69
N LEU A 894 27.68 -9.42 24.50
CA LEU A 894 26.28 -9.65 24.88
C LEU A 894 25.60 -10.36 23.71
N ASN A 895 25.12 -11.58 23.93
CA ASN A 895 24.52 -12.41 22.89
C ASN A 895 22.99 -12.29 22.92
N ALA A 896 22.34 -12.49 21.77
CA ALA A 896 20.88 -12.38 21.63
C ALA A 896 20.09 -13.39 22.49
N ASP A 897 20.70 -14.51 22.88
CA ASP A 897 20.10 -15.53 23.73
C ASP A 897 20.12 -15.18 25.24
N GLY A 898 20.67 -14.01 25.59
CA GLY A 898 20.82 -13.50 26.95
C GLY A 898 22.12 -13.90 27.63
N THR A 899 23.02 -14.66 26.98
CA THR A 899 24.34 -14.97 27.57
C THR A 899 25.33 -13.82 27.41
N ILE A 900 26.30 -13.72 28.32
CA ILE A 900 27.40 -12.74 28.26
C ILE A 900 28.72 -13.51 28.17
N THR A 901 29.44 -13.41 27.05
CA THR A 901 30.70 -14.16 26.82
C THR A 901 31.92 -13.28 27.06
N ALA A 902 32.83 -13.74 27.92
CA ALA A 902 34.18 -13.20 28.05
C ALA A 902 34.98 -13.51 26.78
N VAL A 903 35.34 -12.48 26.01
CA VAL A 903 35.98 -12.62 24.70
C VAL A 903 37.36 -13.28 24.82
N GLY A 904 38.17 -12.88 25.81
CA GLY A 904 39.51 -13.44 26.02
C GLY A 904 39.56 -14.92 26.43
N ALA A 905 38.49 -15.44 27.05
CA ALA A 905 38.42 -16.83 27.51
C ALA A 905 37.47 -17.71 26.68
N ASN A 906 36.65 -17.11 25.82
CA ASN A 906 35.53 -17.75 25.10
C ASN A 906 34.59 -18.55 26.03
N LYS A 907 34.26 -17.96 27.18
CA LYS A 907 33.44 -18.56 28.24
C LYS A 907 32.37 -17.60 28.73
N CYS A 908 31.29 -18.12 29.29
CA CYS A 908 30.14 -17.33 29.69
C CYS A 908 30.25 -16.87 31.14
N LEU A 909 29.72 -15.68 31.43
CA LEU A 909 29.50 -15.17 32.77
C LEU A 909 28.46 -16.06 33.47
N ASP A 910 28.90 -16.78 34.49
CA ASP A 910 28.13 -17.77 35.24
C ASP A 910 28.07 -17.41 36.72
N VAL A 911 26.96 -17.80 37.35
CA VAL A 911 26.78 -17.77 38.79
C VAL A 911 26.31 -19.15 39.26
N GLY A 912 27.16 -19.86 40.00
CA GLY A 912 26.92 -21.26 40.41
C GLY A 912 25.83 -21.48 41.47
N GLY A 913 24.94 -20.50 41.68
CA GLY A 913 23.89 -20.48 42.70
C GLY A 913 23.01 -19.23 42.57
N THR A 914 21.92 -19.16 43.34
CA THR A 914 20.92 -18.08 43.22
C THR A 914 20.87 -17.14 44.42
N ALA A 915 21.61 -17.41 45.50
CA ALA A 915 21.58 -16.62 46.73
C ALA A 915 22.40 -15.32 46.64
N ASN A 916 22.04 -14.32 47.46
CA ASN A 916 22.87 -13.12 47.65
C ASN A 916 24.29 -13.50 48.08
N GLY A 917 25.29 -12.83 47.51
CA GLY A 917 26.70 -13.08 47.76
C GLY A 917 27.31 -14.19 46.91
N THR A 918 26.53 -14.88 46.06
CA THR A 918 27.06 -15.86 45.10
C THR A 918 28.00 -15.16 44.11
N LYS A 919 29.27 -15.57 44.07
CA LYS A 919 30.29 -14.92 43.23
C LYS A 919 30.12 -15.28 41.75
N ALA A 920 30.32 -14.28 40.91
CA ALA A 920 30.37 -14.45 39.47
C ALA A 920 31.72 -15.06 39.07
N ARG A 921 31.67 -15.93 38.05
CA ARG A 921 32.81 -16.63 37.49
C ARG A 921 32.63 -16.78 35.99
N ILE A 922 33.68 -17.15 35.28
CA ILE A 922 33.54 -17.67 33.92
C ILE A 922 33.38 -19.19 33.94
N TRP A 923 32.56 -19.71 33.03
CA TRP A 923 32.34 -21.14 32.85
C TRP A 923 32.08 -21.46 31.38
N THR A 924 32.33 -22.69 30.96
CA THR A 924 31.95 -23.21 29.64
C THR A 924 30.49 -22.84 29.33
N CYS A 925 30.26 -22.22 28.16
CA CYS A 925 28.94 -21.75 27.76
C CYS A 925 27.99 -22.94 27.53
N THR A 926 26.94 -23.04 28.35
CA THR A 926 25.88 -24.06 28.26
C THR A 926 24.53 -23.47 27.89
N ALA A 927 24.42 -22.14 27.82
CA ALA A 927 23.16 -21.40 27.64
C ALA A 927 22.07 -21.71 28.70
N GLY A 928 22.48 -22.30 29.83
CA GLY A 928 21.62 -22.55 30.99
C GLY A 928 21.20 -21.27 31.69
N SER A 929 20.15 -21.35 32.52
CA SER A 929 19.57 -20.18 33.18
C SER A 929 20.53 -19.45 34.14
N SER A 930 21.59 -20.10 34.63
CA SER A 930 22.66 -19.49 35.45
C SER A 930 23.61 -18.59 34.65
N GLN A 931 23.57 -18.65 33.32
CA GLN A 931 24.42 -17.88 32.41
C GLN A 931 23.65 -16.83 31.61
N ARG A 932 22.33 -16.73 31.82
CA ARG A 932 21.45 -15.80 31.13
C ARG A 932 21.21 -14.56 31.97
N TRP A 933 21.27 -13.41 31.32
CA TRP A 933 21.18 -12.08 31.90
C TRP A 933 20.25 -11.22 31.06
N THR A 934 19.45 -10.41 31.73
CA THR A 934 18.58 -9.40 31.09
C THR A 934 18.95 -8.04 31.63
N ARG A 935 19.09 -7.06 30.75
CA ARG A 935 19.29 -5.67 31.14
C ARG A 935 17.96 -5.09 31.62
N VAL A 936 17.93 -4.54 32.82
CA VAL A 936 16.74 -3.97 33.47
C VAL A 936 16.94 -2.52 33.90
#